data_AF-A0A150GHD5-F1
#
_entry.id   AF-A0A150GHD5-F1
#
_cell.length_a   1.000
_cell.length_b   1.000
_cell.length_c   1.000
_cell.angle_alpha   90.00
_cell.angle_beta   90.00
_cell.angle_gamma   90.00
#
_symmetry.space_group_name_H-M   'P 1'
#
loop_
_entity.id
_entity.type
_entity.pdbx_description
1 polymer ?
#
loop_
_entity_poly.entity_id
_entity_poly.type
_entity_poly.pdbx_seq_one_letter_code
_entity_poly.pdbx_strand_id
1 'polypeptide(L)'
;MLPYTNIKIHAVVLSAVLALAHTAAFVLMLSRTGLDLQHLEVLNNAAWACRGAHEMAIRARVLDSFLADSWYVPGLRVFKGPRDERLREQFEDLLATTEEFKHRHHGVYLGVGELRRLDTKYGLRSIWDAPELDVTLFYDIYSPSDGLPDDDGAASLNITDRVTVKMGLWDLGNLYVTKALDVYQQGLLLSERGVNFTAWSSYRFMRANGVTAVFPAYLRALDALVEITAGELKAGYVQQLGILLAEGCVLSLLAALYMWYVAGKIPVGLTRGLALMSITLEAEDEEEEDDGWLRRHATVGDHRGSAPGAPNDGVDGGGKDKDKAGGGKGEGAGSAGGGAWSSIRFHFRKSTDGDASNRGQSFSGLGPVGTRGRVWGLITRWLRGNKVAPATGRRNLVPSRYMPLMLVLPVLGWALLLIAVSVAGEQMMHGMDASVATFNIVHTFVIRFHRALYYTLELCSATSWAAIDAFKSILSVELERLKTEYTVMLFGNKNDPALVADNHFRLVHTGVLFGGETKPAQLIYHYRGCLAEPDECQPEDSPFYSATVNGLDVLVRQSYGHMESLIVQQPAAISLNSSDFEYVWATSETDMEGGLNLLVQTYYGDVQNRLRREQRLQIALFSVIWIWVMWYLFLQLRPLLARCRRESKRMAELLCQLPNEVDVETLVARAIGGAAAAAAQQQLDKQAAGGRSSGPTKVRRRSIQFFS
;
A
#
# COMPACT_ATOMS: atom_id res chain seq x y z
N MET A 1 39.80 33.75 4.42
CA MET A 1 39.36 32.46 5.02
C MET A 1 39.75 31.31 4.11
N LEU A 2 40.06 30.14 4.65
CA LEU A 2 40.55 29.00 3.86
C LEU A 2 39.43 28.33 3.03
N PRO A 3 39.66 27.95 1.76
CA PRO A 3 38.63 27.31 0.93
C PRO A 3 38.02 26.04 1.56
N TYR A 4 38.80 25.34 2.39
CA TYR A 4 38.37 24.15 3.14
C TYR A 4 37.21 24.38 4.12
N THR A 5 37.12 25.56 4.75
CA THR A 5 35.97 25.87 5.63
C THR A 5 34.70 26.01 4.80
N ASN A 6 34.80 26.61 3.61
CA ASN A 6 33.65 26.82 2.74
C ASN A 6 33.13 25.48 2.20
N ILE A 7 34.00 24.57 1.76
CA ILE A 7 33.60 23.21 1.32
C ILE A 7 32.94 22.43 2.45
N LYS A 8 33.47 22.51 3.68
CA LYS A 8 32.83 21.90 4.86
C LYS A 8 31.43 22.47 5.07
N ILE A 9 31.27 23.79 5.03
CA ILE A 9 29.98 24.46 5.21
C ILE A 9 29.02 24.04 4.11
N HIS A 10 29.41 24.10 2.84
CA HIS A 10 28.57 23.69 1.70
C HIS A 10 28.13 22.23 1.80
N ALA A 11 29.04 21.29 2.12
CA ALA A 11 28.70 19.88 2.25
C ALA A 11 27.74 19.61 3.43
N VAL A 12 27.93 20.28 4.56
CA VAL A 12 27.05 20.17 5.74
C VAL A 12 25.69 20.80 5.47
N VAL A 13 25.64 22.02 4.93
CA VAL A 13 24.40 22.73 4.58
C VAL A 13 23.59 21.94 3.55
N LEU A 14 24.25 21.43 2.50
CA LEU A 14 23.58 20.60 1.51
C LEU A 14 23.02 19.31 2.13
N SER A 15 23.82 18.59 2.94
CA SER A 15 23.34 17.39 3.65
C SER A 15 22.16 17.69 4.57
N ALA A 16 22.14 18.86 5.22
CA ALA A 16 21.03 19.29 6.06
C ALA A 16 19.77 19.64 5.26
N VAL A 17 19.89 20.38 4.15
CA VAL A 17 18.77 20.65 3.23
C VAL A 17 18.16 19.36 2.69
N LEU A 18 19.02 18.41 2.32
CA LEU A 18 18.62 17.10 1.82
C LEU A 18 17.89 16.26 2.89
N ALA A 19 18.40 16.22 4.12
CA ALA A 19 17.74 15.53 5.23
C ALA A 19 16.41 16.20 5.64
N LEU A 20 16.33 17.53 5.58
CA LEU A 20 15.10 18.29 5.84
C LEU A 20 14.04 18.04 4.76
N ALA A 21 14.42 18.02 3.49
CA ALA A 21 13.52 17.67 2.38
C ALA A 21 12.96 16.25 2.55
N HIS A 22 13.83 15.27 2.85
CA HIS A 22 13.40 13.90 3.13
C HIS A 22 12.47 13.81 4.35
N THR A 23 12.75 14.58 5.40
CA THR A 23 11.91 14.62 6.62
C THR A 23 10.52 15.19 6.31
N ALA A 24 10.43 16.25 5.50
CA ALA A 24 9.16 16.80 5.06
C ALA A 24 8.37 15.80 4.19
N ALA A 25 9.04 15.14 3.24
CA ALA A 25 8.47 14.08 2.42
C ALA A 25 7.92 12.92 3.28
N PHE A 26 8.70 12.44 4.24
CA PHE A 26 8.29 11.40 5.19
C PHE A 26 7.05 11.80 6.01
N VAL A 27 7.01 13.02 6.54
CA VAL A 27 5.85 13.52 7.31
C VAL A 27 4.60 13.59 6.44
N LEU A 28 4.70 14.08 5.20
CA LEU A 28 3.57 14.14 4.26
C LEU A 28 3.04 12.75 3.89
N MET A 29 3.95 11.79 3.62
CA MET A 29 3.57 10.40 3.36
C MET A 29 2.88 9.77 4.56
N LEU A 30 3.44 9.96 5.77
CA LEU A 30 2.90 9.40 7.01
C LEU A 30 1.51 9.98 7.34
N SER A 31 1.30 11.29 7.16
CA SER A 31 -0.02 11.89 7.37
C SER A 31 -1.02 11.39 6.33
N ARG A 32 -0.59 11.18 5.08
CA ARG A 32 -1.47 10.67 4.02
C ARG A 32 -1.92 9.23 4.28
N THR A 33 -0.99 8.32 4.60
CA THR A 33 -1.34 6.93 4.97
C THR A 33 -2.28 6.88 6.18
N GLY A 34 -2.16 7.84 7.12
CA GLY A 34 -3.10 8.00 8.24
C GLY A 34 -4.52 8.35 7.79
N LEU A 35 -4.67 9.31 6.87
CA LEU A 35 -5.97 9.66 6.28
C LEU A 35 -6.57 8.49 5.50
N ASP A 36 -5.76 7.77 4.70
CA ASP A 36 -6.22 6.62 3.91
C ASP A 36 -6.76 5.48 4.82
N LEU A 37 -6.15 5.27 5.99
CA LEU A 37 -6.68 4.35 7.02
C LEU A 37 -8.01 4.84 7.62
N GLN A 38 -8.15 6.14 7.90
CA GLN A 38 -9.42 6.72 8.39
C GLN A 38 -10.55 6.59 7.35
N HIS A 39 -10.25 6.74 6.05
CA HIS A 39 -11.24 6.54 4.99
C HIS A 39 -11.75 5.09 4.95
N LEU A 40 -10.87 4.10 5.13
CA LEU A 40 -11.24 2.69 5.23
C LEU A 40 -12.07 2.35 6.47
N GLU A 41 -11.72 2.93 7.63
CA GLU A 41 -12.47 2.75 8.87
C GLU A 41 -13.91 3.29 8.73
N VAL A 42 -14.07 4.41 8.04
CA VAL A 42 -15.38 5.04 7.79
C VAL A 42 -16.22 4.23 6.82
N LEU A 43 -15.61 3.67 5.76
CA LEU A 43 -16.29 2.75 4.84
C LEU A 43 -16.79 1.51 5.59
N ASN A 44 -15.93 0.90 6.42
CA ASN A 44 -16.29 -0.21 7.30
C ASN A 44 -17.45 0.17 8.24
N ASN A 45 -17.37 1.32 8.95
CA ASN A 45 -18.41 1.75 9.88
C ASN A 45 -19.75 2.04 9.18
N ALA A 46 -19.73 2.57 7.95
CA ALA A 46 -20.96 2.77 7.15
C ALA A 46 -21.62 1.44 6.76
N ALA A 47 -20.82 0.44 6.40
CA ALA A 47 -21.33 -0.87 6.03
C ALA A 47 -21.94 -1.59 7.24
N TRP A 48 -21.25 -1.57 8.38
CA TRP A 48 -21.76 -2.13 9.62
C TRP A 48 -22.99 -1.39 10.17
N ALA A 49 -23.09 -0.07 9.98
CA ALA A 49 -24.33 0.65 10.29
C ALA A 49 -25.48 0.20 9.38
N CYS A 50 -25.24 0.04 8.08
CA CYS A 50 -26.27 -0.47 7.17
C CYS A 50 -26.75 -1.88 7.56
N ARG A 51 -25.83 -2.75 8.01
CA ARG A 51 -26.18 -4.08 8.54
C ARG A 51 -26.99 -3.99 9.84
N GLY A 52 -26.55 -3.17 10.80
CA GLY A 52 -27.27 -2.96 12.06
C GLY A 52 -28.73 -2.50 11.86
N ALA A 53 -29.00 -1.68 10.84
CA ALA A 53 -30.37 -1.29 10.49
C ALA A 53 -31.25 -2.47 10.05
N HIS A 54 -30.68 -3.49 9.39
CA HIS A 54 -31.37 -4.74 9.06
C HIS A 54 -31.57 -5.63 10.29
N GLU A 55 -30.54 -5.79 11.13
CA GLU A 55 -30.65 -6.55 12.39
C GLU A 55 -31.73 -5.98 13.30
N MET A 56 -31.80 -4.65 13.46
CA MET A 56 -32.89 -3.98 14.19
C MET A 56 -34.27 -4.31 13.60
N ALA A 57 -34.41 -4.39 12.27
CA ALA A 57 -35.67 -4.77 11.62
C ALA A 57 -36.02 -6.26 11.84
N ILE A 58 -35.01 -7.14 11.79
CA ILE A 58 -35.14 -8.59 12.06
C ILE A 58 -35.54 -8.81 13.52
N ARG A 59 -34.80 -8.24 14.50
CA ARG A 59 -35.11 -8.31 15.94
C ARG A 59 -36.51 -7.77 16.24
N ALA A 60 -36.90 -6.62 15.66
CA ALA A 60 -38.26 -6.10 15.79
C ALA A 60 -39.34 -7.04 15.22
N ARG A 61 -39.06 -7.72 14.09
CA ARG A 61 -39.96 -8.72 13.50
C ARG A 61 -40.04 -10.02 14.31
N VAL A 62 -38.96 -10.41 14.98
CA VAL A 62 -38.91 -11.54 15.93
C VAL A 62 -39.70 -11.20 17.20
N LEU A 63 -39.55 -9.99 17.74
CA LEU A 63 -40.36 -9.51 18.88
C LEU A 63 -41.86 -9.56 18.56
N ASP A 64 -42.28 -9.14 17.37
CA ASP A 64 -43.69 -9.27 16.93
C ASP A 64 -44.17 -10.73 16.96
N SER A 65 -43.33 -11.69 16.56
CA SER A 65 -43.65 -13.12 16.69
C SER A 65 -43.76 -13.57 18.15
N PHE A 66 -42.91 -13.06 19.05
CA PHE A 66 -42.98 -13.37 20.49
C PHE A 66 -44.20 -12.78 21.19
N LEU A 67 -44.66 -11.60 20.78
CA LEU A 67 -45.78 -10.89 21.39
C LEU A 67 -47.13 -11.39 20.85
N ALA A 68 -47.16 -11.97 19.65
CA ALA A 68 -48.31 -12.73 19.14
C ALA A 68 -48.58 -14.01 19.96
N ASP A 69 -49.81 -14.52 19.90
CA ASP A 69 -50.23 -15.76 20.58
C ASP A 69 -49.48 -17.01 20.06
N SER A 70 -49.01 -16.97 18.81
CA SER A 70 -48.33 -18.08 18.11
C SER A 70 -46.79 -17.96 18.18
N TRP A 71 -46.25 -17.69 19.37
CA TRP A 71 -44.81 -17.42 19.57
C TRP A 71 -43.90 -18.63 19.39
N TYR A 72 -44.37 -19.85 19.65
CA TYR A 72 -43.51 -21.04 19.63
C TYR A 72 -43.42 -21.66 18.24
N VAL A 73 -42.19 -21.79 17.74
CA VAL A 73 -41.86 -22.52 16.51
C VAL A 73 -40.89 -23.66 16.87
N PRO A 74 -41.25 -24.94 16.61
CA PRO A 74 -40.35 -26.08 16.78
C PRO A 74 -39.01 -25.90 16.06
N GLY A 75 -37.94 -26.50 16.59
CA GLY A 75 -36.61 -26.53 15.96
C GLY A 75 -35.78 -25.24 16.12
N LEU A 76 -36.41 -24.07 16.05
CA LEU A 76 -35.71 -22.78 16.06
C LEU A 76 -35.10 -22.41 17.42
N ARG A 77 -33.77 -22.16 17.43
CA ARG A 77 -32.98 -21.81 18.63
C ARG A 77 -33.53 -20.59 19.36
N VAL A 78 -33.94 -19.54 18.64
CA VAL A 78 -34.44 -18.29 19.24
C VAL A 78 -35.69 -18.52 20.10
N PHE A 79 -36.55 -19.48 19.75
CA PHE A 79 -37.76 -19.84 20.51
C PHE A 79 -37.54 -20.99 21.51
N LYS A 80 -36.31 -21.51 21.66
CA LYS A 80 -35.98 -22.61 22.57
C LYS A 80 -35.72 -22.09 23.99
N GLY A 81 -36.73 -22.13 24.85
CA GLY A 81 -36.61 -21.79 26.27
C GLY A 81 -37.94 -21.29 26.87
N PRO A 82 -37.94 -20.78 28.11
CA PRO A 82 -39.05 -20.01 28.65
C PRO A 82 -39.31 -18.76 27.81
N ARG A 83 -40.58 -18.47 27.47
CA ARG A 83 -40.97 -17.31 26.63
C ARG A 83 -40.42 -16.00 27.18
N ASP A 84 -40.58 -15.77 28.48
CA ASP A 84 -40.27 -14.49 29.12
C ASP A 84 -38.76 -14.21 29.16
N GLU A 85 -37.94 -15.26 29.29
CA GLU A 85 -36.48 -15.17 29.23
C GLU A 85 -36.02 -14.81 27.82
N ARG A 86 -36.52 -15.52 26.79
CA ARG A 86 -36.21 -15.23 25.38
C ARG A 86 -36.73 -13.89 24.90
N LEU A 87 -37.90 -13.46 25.38
CA LEU A 87 -38.46 -12.14 25.08
C LEU A 87 -37.57 -11.03 25.65
N ARG A 88 -37.11 -11.18 26.90
CA ARG A 88 -36.15 -10.24 27.51
C ARG A 88 -34.84 -10.20 26.74
N GLU A 89 -34.28 -11.35 26.37
CA GLU A 89 -33.07 -11.43 25.53
C GLU A 89 -33.25 -10.68 24.20
N GLN A 90 -34.36 -10.88 23.47
CA GLN A 90 -34.59 -10.18 22.20
C GLN A 90 -34.79 -8.66 22.35
N PHE A 91 -35.25 -8.18 23.51
CA PHE A 91 -35.27 -6.76 23.82
C PHE A 91 -33.85 -6.23 24.13
N GLU A 92 -33.04 -6.97 24.89
CA GLU A 92 -31.64 -6.63 25.20
C GLU A 92 -30.77 -6.62 23.92
N ASP A 93 -30.94 -7.60 23.03
CA ASP A 93 -30.33 -7.65 21.70
C ASP A 93 -30.73 -6.41 20.86
N LEU A 94 -32.02 -6.08 20.81
CA LEU A 94 -32.50 -4.91 20.06
C LEU A 94 -31.87 -3.62 20.60
N LEU A 95 -31.73 -3.47 21.91
CA LEU A 95 -31.04 -2.31 22.50
C LEU A 95 -29.57 -2.29 22.08
N ALA A 96 -28.85 -3.39 22.23
CA ALA A 96 -27.43 -3.49 21.91
C ALA A 96 -27.15 -3.14 20.43
N THR A 97 -27.90 -3.74 19.50
CA THR A 97 -27.81 -3.42 18.06
C THR A 97 -28.17 -1.95 17.80
N THR A 98 -29.16 -1.39 18.50
CA THR A 98 -29.56 0.02 18.34
C THR A 98 -28.47 1.00 18.80
N GLU A 99 -27.78 0.69 19.91
CA GLU A 99 -26.65 1.49 20.39
C GLU A 99 -25.43 1.39 19.48
N GLU A 100 -25.13 0.19 18.96
CA GLU A 100 -24.03 -0.02 18.00
C GLU A 100 -24.32 0.66 16.66
N PHE A 101 -25.55 0.55 16.15
CA PHE A 101 -26.01 1.27 14.96
C PHE A 101 -25.88 2.78 15.14
N LYS A 102 -26.38 3.32 16.27
CA LYS A 102 -26.27 4.74 16.61
C LYS A 102 -24.81 5.20 16.63
N HIS A 103 -23.93 4.47 17.30
CA HIS A 103 -22.50 4.79 17.38
C HIS A 103 -21.85 4.86 15.99
N ARG A 104 -22.10 3.84 15.14
CA ARG A 104 -21.54 3.78 13.78
C ARG A 104 -22.16 4.85 12.85
N HIS A 105 -23.47 5.04 12.89
CA HIS A 105 -24.19 6.07 12.12
C HIS A 105 -23.65 7.47 12.44
N HIS A 106 -23.49 7.78 13.74
CA HIS A 106 -22.89 9.05 14.19
C HIS A 106 -21.43 9.17 13.80
N GLY A 107 -20.62 8.11 13.97
CA GLY A 107 -19.21 8.09 13.61
C GLY A 107 -18.93 8.29 12.12
N VAL A 108 -19.82 7.83 11.23
CA VAL A 108 -19.70 8.09 9.79
C VAL A 108 -19.93 9.57 9.47
N TYR A 109 -21.05 10.14 9.95
CA TYR A 109 -21.45 11.53 9.65
C TYR A 109 -20.58 12.58 10.35
N LEU A 110 -20.42 12.46 11.67
CA LEU A 110 -19.69 13.43 12.51
C LEU A 110 -18.18 13.17 12.55
N GLY A 111 -17.74 11.94 12.27
CA GLY A 111 -16.37 11.48 12.51
C GLY A 111 -16.23 10.72 13.84
N VAL A 112 -15.18 9.90 13.93
CA VAL A 112 -14.78 9.18 15.14
C VAL A 112 -13.63 9.94 15.78
N GLY A 113 -13.79 10.35 17.05
CA GLY A 113 -12.78 11.10 17.81
C GLY A 113 -12.69 12.60 17.48
N GLU A 114 -12.70 12.97 16.19
CA GLU A 114 -12.66 14.37 15.74
C GLU A 114 -13.88 14.74 14.88
N LEU A 115 -14.46 15.91 15.15
CA LEU A 115 -15.57 16.45 14.36
C LEU A 115 -15.09 16.84 12.96
N ARG A 116 -15.66 16.19 11.95
CA ARG A 116 -15.37 16.44 10.52
C ARG A 116 -16.66 16.66 9.74
N ARG A 117 -16.50 17.17 8.51
CA ARG A 117 -17.60 17.31 7.55
C ARG A 117 -17.47 16.24 6.48
N LEU A 118 -18.59 15.64 6.06
CA LEU A 118 -18.61 14.73 4.92
C LEU A 118 -18.15 15.43 3.63
N ASP A 119 -17.42 14.69 2.79
CA ASP A 119 -16.99 15.17 1.47
C ASP A 119 -18.20 15.36 0.54
N THR A 120 -18.15 16.39 -0.30
CA THR A 120 -19.15 16.67 -1.34
C THR A 120 -18.93 15.87 -2.62
N LYS A 121 -17.77 15.24 -2.79
CA LYS A 121 -17.49 14.37 -3.95
C LYS A 121 -18.53 13.24 -4.06
N TYR A 122 -18.85 12.89 -5.30
CA TYR A 122 -19.78 11.81 -5.67
C TYR A 122 -21.18 11.91 -5.02
N GLY A 123 -21.58 13.09 -4.55
CA GLY A 123 -22.87 13.30 -3.89
C GLY A 123 -22.97 12.66 -2.50
N LEU A 124 -21.87 12.23 -1.88
CA LEU A 124 -21.90 11.63 -0.54
C LEU A 124 -22.66 12.54 0.43
N ARG A 125 -22.26 13.81 0.55
CA ARG A 125 -22.94 14.74 1.46
C ARG A 125 -24.39 15.05 1.10
N SER A 126 -24.82 15.01 -0.16
CA SER A 126 -26.25 15.18 -0.49
C SER A 126 -27.10 13.99 -0.04
N ILE A 127 -26.57 12.76 -0.08
CA ILE A 127 -27.28 11.57 0.44
C ILE A 127 -27.57 11.70 1.95
N TRP A 128 -26.68 12.36 2.70
CA TRP A 128 -26.82 12.55 4.15
C TRP A 128 -27.62 13.82 4.53
N ASP A 129 -27.33 14.96 3.91
CA ASP A 129 -27.91 16.27 4.28
C ASP A 129 -29.23 16.59 3.54
N ALA A 130 -29.44 16.10 2.31
CA ALA A 130 -30.54 16.54 1.46
C ALA A 130 -31.81 15.69 1.64
N PRO A 131 -33.01 16.29 1.67
CA PRO A 131 -34.28 15.57 1.76
C PRO A 131 -34.63 14.89 0.42
N GLU A 132 -33.93 13.80 0.11
CA GLU A 132 -34.12 12.99 -1.10
C GLU A 132 -34.88 11.69 -0.83
N LEU A 133 -34.79 11.14 0.38
CA LEU A 133 -35.33 9.82 0.72
C LEU A 133 -36.82 9.92 1.05
N ASP A 134 -37.66 9.16 0.35
CA ASP A 134 -39.09 9.05 0.65
C ASP A 134 -39.30 8.13 1.87
N VAL A 135 -39.61 8.73 3.02
CA VAL A 135 -39.77 8.06 4.32
C VAL A 135 -41.25 8.01 4.69
N THR A 136 -41.78 6.82 4.99
CA THR A 136 -43.17 6.65 5.43
C THR A 136 -43.27 6.83 6.94
N LEU A 137 -43.94 7.90 7.36
CA LEU A 137 -44.29 8.15 8.76
C LEU A 137 -45.66 7.54 9.08
N PHE A 138 -45.77 7.10 10.34
CA PHE A 138 -47.00 6.59 10.94
C PHE A 138 -47.24 7.41 12.22
N TYR A 139 -48.50 7.72 12.50
CA TYR A 139 -48.90 8.47 13.69
C TYR A 139 -49.92 7.66 14.47
N ASP A 140 -49.69 7.46 15.76
CA ASP A 140 -50.68 6.88 16.67
C ASP A 140 -51.71 7.97 17.03
N ILE A 141 -53.00 7.63 17.01
CA ILE A 141 -54.10 8.59 17.29
C ILE A 141 -54.14 8.99 18.77
N TYR A 142 -53.67 8.10 19.65
CA TYR A 142 -53.61 8.28 21.09
C TYR A 142 -52.19 8.00 21.58
N SER A 143 -51.65 8.86 22.44
CA SER A 143 -50.38 8.54 23.10
C SER A 143 -50.61 7.47 24.17
N PRO A 144 -49.70 6.50 24.37
CA PRO A 144 -49.78 5.53 25.47
C PRO A 144 -49.85 6.14 26.89
N SER A 145 -49.56 7.43 27.02
CA SER A 145 -49.70 8.23 28.24
C SER A 145 -51.14 8.63 28.58
N ASP A 146 -52.03 8.72 27.60
CA ASP A 146 -53.26 9.53 27.71
C ASP A 146 -54.43 8.76 28.35
N GLY A 147 -54.18 7.51 28.76
CA GLY A 147 -55.19 6.54 29.16
C GLY A 147 -55.81 5.85 27.95
N LEU A 148 -56.11 4.57 28.08
CA LEU A 148 -57.09 3.94 27.20
C LEU A 148 -58.46 4.54 27.56
N PRO A 149 -59.30 4.93 26.59
CA PRO A 149 -60.68 5.30 26.88
C PRO A 149 -61.39 4.14 27.61
N ASP A 150 -62.05 4.41 28.73
CA ASP A 150 -62.68 3.39 29.60
C ASP A 150 -63.90 2.68 28.97
N ASP A 151 -64.31 3.05 27.75
CA ASP A 151 -65.43 2.40 27.05
C ASP A 151 -64.98 1.10 26.37
N ASP A 152 -65.79 0.03 26.52
CA ASP A 152 -65.59 -1.37 26.05
C ASP A 152 -65.29 -1.57 24.55
N GLY A 153 -65.20 -0.49 23.77
CA GLY A 153 -64.50 -0.51 22.50
C GLY A 153 -63.02 -0.74 22.73
N ALA A 154 -62.59 -2.01 22.72
CA ALA A 154 -61.20 -2.43 22.46
C ALA A 154 -60.81 -2.03 21.02
N ALA A 155 -60.80 -0.73 20.79
CA ALA A 155 -60.70 -0.11 19.49
C ALA A 155 -59.29 -0.34 18.99
N SER A 156 -59.19 -1.17 17.95
CA SER A 156 -58.05 -1.18 17.05
C SER A 156 -57.54 0.25 16.86
N LEU A 157 -56.28 0.49 17.19
CA LEU A 157 -55.58 1.75 16.93
C LEU A 157 -55.64 2.00 15.42
N ASN A 158 -56.71 2.68 14.99
CA ASN A 158 -57.15 2.69 13.60
C ASN A 158 -56.37 3.78 12.86
N ILE A 159 -55.06 3.56 12.77
CA ILE A 159 -54.06 4.48 12.23
C ILE A 159 -54.34 4.64 10.73
N THR A 160 -55.12 5.67 10.43
CA THR A 160 -55.58 6.02 9.07
C THR A 160 -54.50 6.75 8.28
N ASP A 161 -53.68 7.57 8.93
CA ASP A 161 -52.77 8.48 8.22
C ASP A 161 -51.34 7.91 8.13
N ARG A 162 -50.97 7.54 6.91
CA ARG A 162 -49.57 7.36 6.49
C ARG A 162 -49.14 8.61 5.75
N VAL A 163 -48.05 9.23 6.15
CA VAL A 163 -47.52 10.43 5.49
C VAL A 163 -46.13 10.13 4.97
N THR A 164 -45.92 10.27 3.66
CA THR A 164 -44.58 10.20 3.08
C THR A 164 -43.92 11.57 3.17
N VAL A 165 -42.79 11.64 3.87
CA VAL A 165 -41.99 12.85 4.07
C VAL A 165 -40.59 12.62 3.51
N LYS A 166 -39.97 13.65 2.93
CA LYS A 166 -38.59 13.56 2.44
C LYS A 166 -37.57 13.88 3.53
N MET A 167 -36.57 13.04 3.70
CA MET A 167 -35.51 13.19 4.71
C MET A 167 -34.12 12.88 4.13
N GLY A 168 -33.07 13.41 4.76
CA GLY A 168 -31.69 12.98 4.51
C GLY A 168 -31.37 11.70 5.30
N LEU A 169 -30.30 10.98 4.92
CA LEU A 169 -29.89 9.77 5.64
C LEU A 169 -29.54 10.05 7.10
N TRP A 170 -29.06 11.25 7.43
CA TRP A 170 -28.81 11.68 8.81
C TRP A 170 -30.10 11.71 9.64
N ASP A 171 -31.12 12.44 9.18
CA ASP A 171 -32.39 12.57 9.94
C ASP A 171 -33.14 11.24 10.01
N LEU A 172 -33.15 10.49 8.90
CA LEU A 172 -33.74 9.15 8.84
C LEU A 172 -33.06 8.17 9.83
N GLY A 173 -31.72 8.12 9.86
CA GLY A 173 -30.99 7.22 10.76
C GLY A 173 -31.21 7.57 12.24
N ASN A 174 -31.23 8.86 12.59
CA ASN A 174 -31.56 9.30 13.96
C ASN A 174 -33.02 9.00 14.35
N LEU A 175 -33.97 9.16 13.43
CA LEU A 175 -35.36 8.78 13.65
C LEU A 175 -35.50 7.26 13.80
N TYR A 176 -34.74 6.47 13.04
CA TYR A 176 -34.71 5.01 13.14
C TYR A 176 -34.17 4.52 14.49
N VAL A 177 -33.09 5.14 15.00
CA VAL A 177 -32.62 4.91 16.39
C VAL A 177 -33.73 5.24 17.39
N THR A 178 -34.34 6.42 17.28
CA THR A 178 -35.41 6.85 18.19
C THR A 178 -36.58 5.86 18.19
N LYS A 179 -37.01 5.38 17.02
CA LYS A 179 -38.12 4.43 16.90
C LYS A 179 -37.78 3.01 17.39
N ALA A 180 -36.53 2.57 17.28
CA ALA A 180 -36.08 1.30 17.87
C ALA A 180 -35.96 1.36 19.40
N LEU A 181 -35.43 2.47 19.95
CA LEU A 181 -35.43 2.71 21.39
C LEU A 181 -36.85 2.79 21.96
N ASP A 182 -37.78 3.39 21.22
CA ASP A 182 -39.19 3.42 21.57
C ASP A 182 -39.78 1.99 21.63
N VAL A 183 -39.52 1.16 20.60
CA VAL A 183 -39.90 -0.27 20.57
C VAL A 183 -39.35 -1.02 21.79
N TYR A 184 -38.08 -0.82 22.14
CA TYR A 184 -37.46 -1.40 23.34
C TYR A 184 -38.14 -0.94 24.64
N GLN A 185 -38.39 0.37 24.80
CA GLN A 185 -38.89 0.95 26.05
C GLN A 185 -40.38 0.69 26.30
N GLN A 186 -41.21 0.71 25.26
CA GLN A 186 -42.68 0.63 25.41
C GLN A 186 -43.28 -0.69 24.91
N GLY A 187 -42.55 -1.51 24.14
CA GLY A 187 -43.10 -2.69 23.47
C GLY A 187 -43.76 -3.69 24.41
N LEU A 188 -43.10 -4.02 25.53
CA LEU A 188 -43.66 -4.93 26.54
C LEU A 188 -44.90 -4.34 27.22
N LEU A 189 -44.82 -3.10 27.70
CA LEU A 189 -45.93 -2.40 28.38
C LEU A 189 -47.17 -2.26 27.48
N LEU A 190 -46.98 -2.02 26.19
CA LEU A 190 -48.08 -1.96 25.21
C LEU A 190 -48.72 -3.33 25.00
N SER A 191 -47.90 -4.38 24.90
CA SER A 191 -48.41 -5.75 24.77
C SER A 191 -49.17 -6.22 26.02
N GLU A 192 -48.69 -5.89 27.22
CA GLU A 192 -49.39 -6.18 28.50
C GLU A 192 -50.75 -5.48 28.59
N ARG A 193 -50.90 -4.31 27.95
CA ARG A 193 -52.16 -3.56 27.83
C ARG A 193 -53.06 -4.07 26.69
N GLY A 194 -52.68 -5.15 26.00
CA GLY A 194 -53.45 -5.69 24.86
C GLY A 194 -53.39 -4.83 23.59
N VAL A 195 -52.46 -3.86 23.51
CA VAL A 195 -52.26 -3.07 22.29
C VAL A 195 -51.58 -3.94 21.23
N ASN A 196 -52.19 -4.04 20.05
CA ASN A 196 -51.64 -4.80 18.94
C ASN A 196 -50.29 -4.21 18.47
N PHE A 197 -49.20 -4.92 18.76
CA PHE A 197 -47.82 -4.53 18.40
C PHE A 197 -47.65 -4.25 16.90
N THR A 198 -48.29 -5.04 16.02
CA THR A 198 -48.24 -4.81 14.55
C THR A 198 -48.86 -3.48 14.12
N ALA A 199 -49.79 -2.93 14.90
CA ALA A 199 -50.49 -1.70 14.57
C ALA A 199 -49.66 -0.44 14.91
N TRP A 200 -48.81 -0.50 15.92
CA TRP A 200 -48.09 0.62 16.51
C TRP A 200 -47.15 1.35 15.54
N SER A 201 -47.13 2.69 15.58
CA SER A 201 -46.35 3.53 14.68
C SER A 201 -44.86 3.22 14.66
N SER A 202 -44.26 2.90 15.80
CA SER A 202 -42.80 2.74 15.93
C SER A 202 -42.30 1.43 15.30
N TYR A 203 -42.98 0.32 15.57
CA TYR A 203 -42.74 -0.95 14.88
C TYR A 203 -42.99 -0.83 13.36
N ARG A 204 -44.11 -0.21 12.97
CA ARG A 204 -44.44 -0.01 11.55
C ARG A 204 -43.44 0.88 10.84
N PHE A 205 -42.91 1.90 11.50
CA PHE A 205 -41.86 2.75 10.95
C PHE A 205 -40.58 1.94 10.68
N MET A 206 -40.15 1.10 11.62
CA MET A 206 -38.97 0.25 11.44
C MET A 206 -39.16 -0.71 10.26
N ARG A 207 -40.25 -1.49 10.29
CA ARG A 207 -40.60 -2.47 9.24
C ARG A 207 -40.74 -1.83 7.86
N ALA A 208 -41.38 -0.67 7.78
CA ALA A 208 -41.66 -0.02 6.50
C ALA A 208 -40.46 0.71 5.89
N ASN A 209 -39.49 1.21 6.69
CA ASN A 209 -38.41 2.08 6.21
C ASN A 209 -37.00 1.46 6.27
N GLY A 210 -36.74 0.49 7.14
CA GLY A 210 -35.38 -0.07 7.31
C GLY A 210 -34.82 -0.65 6.01
N VAL A 211 -35.58 -1.54 5.39
CA VAL A 211 -35.14 -2.27 4.20
C VAL A 211 -35.44 -1.54 2.88
N THR A 212 -36.33 -0.55 2.91
CA THR A 212 -36.82 0.16 1.71
C THR A 212 -36.20 1.55 1.52
N ALA A 213 -35.83 2.24 2.61
CA ALA A 213 -35.32 3.61 2.60
C ALA A 213 -33.91 3.70 3.19
N VAL A 214 -33.66 3.09 4.37
CA VAL A 214 -32.33 3.11 5.01
C VAL A 214 -31.30 2.34 4.18
N PHE A 215 -31.61 1.11 3.77
CA PHE A 215 -30.72 0.28 2.94
C PHE A 215 -30.24 0.95 1.64
N PRO A 216 -31.11 1.39 0.70
CA PRO A 216 -30.64 1.97 -0.56
C PRO A 216 -29.95 3.32 -0.38
N ALA A 217 -30.23 4.06 0.70
CA ALA A 217 -29.49 5.26 1.05
C ALA A 217 -28.05 4.94 1.48
N TYR A 218 -27.89 3.93 2.35
CA TYR A 218 -26.56 3.46 2.75
C TYR A 218 -25.78 2.83 1.59
N LEU A 219 -26.43 2.08 0.68
CA LEU A 219 -25.76 1.53 -0.50
C LEU A 219 -25.18 2.64 -1.38
N ARG A 220 -25.95 3.70 -1.67
CA ARG A 220 -25.44 4.90 -2.37
C ARG A 220 -24.30 5.58 -1.62
N ALA A 221 -24.37 5.64 -0.28
CA ALA A 221 -23.32 6.24 0.54
C ALA A 221 -22.03 5.40 0.55
N LEU A 222 -22.15 4.07 0.55
CA LEU A 222 -21.03 3.12 0.45
C LEU A 222 -20.32 3.27 -0.89
N ASP A 223 -21.06 3.29 -2.00
CA ASP A 223 -20.48 3.49 -3.34
C ASP A 223 -19.71 4.81 -3.41
N ALA A 224 -20.31 5.90 -2.96
CA ALA A 224 -19.63 7.19 -2.89
C ALA A 224 -18.38 7.17 -1.99
N LEU A 225 -18.43 6.47 -0.83
CA LEU A 225 -17.27 6.29 0.05
C LEU A 225 -16.15 5.46 -0.60
N VAL A 226 -16.47 4.45 -1.42
CA VAL A 226 -15.48 3.71 -2.21
C VAL A 226 -14.84 4.60 -3.27
N GLU A 227 -15.63 5.36 -4.03
CA GLU A 227 -15.08 6.23 -5.07
C GLU A 227 -14.18 7.33 -4.48
N ILE A 228 -14.54 7.87 -3.30
CA ILE A 228 -13.65 8.73 -2.51
C ILE A 228 -12.39 7.97 -2.11
N THR A 229 -12.51 6.83 -1.43
CA THR A 229 -11.34 6.12 -0.86
C THR A 229 -10.37 5.64 -1.94
N ALA A 230 -10.87 5.10 -3.05
CA ALA A 230 -10.06 4.71 -4.21
C ALA A 230 -9.43 5.93 -4.91
N GLY A 231 -10.17 7.04 -5.02
CA GLY A 231 -9.66 8.31 -5.56
C GLY A 231 -8.54 8.91 -4.70
N GLU A 232 -8.70 8.92 -3.37
CA GLU A 232 -7.70 9.41 -2.43
C GLU A 232 -6.46 8.49 -2.40
N LEU A 233 -6.61 7.16 -2.38
CA LEU A 233 -5.48 6.22 -2.50
C LEU A 233 -4.69 6.45 -3.79
N LYS A 234 -5.38 6.62 -4.92
CA LYS A 234 -4.75 6.93 -6.21
C LYS A 234 -4.03 8.28 -6.21
N ALA A 235 -4.59 9.28 -5.55
CA ALA A 235 -3.93 10.59 -5.38
C ALA A 235 -2.70 10.50 -4.47
N GLY A 236 -2.75 9.71 -3.40
CA GLY A 236 -1.61 9.42 -2.51
C GLY A 236 -0.47 8.74 -3.26
N TYR A 237 -0.80 7.75 -4.10
CA TYR A 237 0.15 7.10 -5.00
C TYR A 237 0.83 8.08 -5.98
N VAL A 238 0.06 8.95 -6.65
CA VAL A 238 0.62 9.97 -7.56
C VAL A 238 1.49 10.98 -6.78
N GLN A 239 1.10 11.34 -5.57
CA GLN A 239 1.89 12.21 -4.69
C GLN A 239 3.22 11.55 -4.29
N GLN A 240 3.21 10.25 -3.95
CA GLN A 240 4.41 9.48 -3.63
C GLN A 240 5.39 9.44 -4.82
N LEU A 241 4.89 9.19 -6.03
CA LEU A 241 5.70 9.20 -7.25
C LEU A 241 6.26 10.60 -7.57
N GLY A 242 5.47 11.65 -7.33
CA GLY A 242 5.91 13.05 -7.47
C GLY A 242 7.02 13.42 -6.48
N ILE A 243 6.87 13.00 -5.21
CA ILE A 243 7.90 13.14 -4.16
C ILE A 243 9.17 12.38 -4.55
N LEU A 244 9.06 11.14 -5.02
CA LEU A 244 10.20 10.36 -5.52
C LEU A 244 10.94 11.08 -6.66
N LEU A 245 10.23 11.60 -7.64
CA LEU A 245 10.85 12.29 -8.78
C LEU A 245 11.55 13.59 -8.33
N ALA A 246 10.91 14.36 -7.45
CA ALA A 246 11.46 15.61 -6.95
C ALA A 246 12.69 15.41 -6.04
N GLU A 247 12.60 14.52 -5.04
CA GLU A 247 13.66 14.28 -4.07
C GLU A 247 14.72 13.31 -4.61
N GLY A 248 14.27 12.12 -5.01
CA GLY A 248 15.13 10.99 -5.41
C GLY A 248 15.88 11.21 -6.72
N CYS A 249 15.30 11.95 -7.67
CA CYS A 249 15.95 12.26 -8.95
C CYS A 249 16.46 13.70 -9.05
N VAL A 250 15.58 14.70 -8.96
CA VAL A 250 15.97 16.11 -9.25
C VAL A 250 16.88 16.68 -8.18
N LEU A 251 16.45 16.66 -6.91
CA LEU A 251 17.19 17.24 -5.79
C LEU A 251 18.52 16.52 -5.56
N SER A 252 18.53 15.19 -5.64
CA SER A 252 19.74 14.37 -5.50
C SER A 252 20.75 14.60 -6.64
N LEU A 253 20.30 14.75 -7.89
CA LEU A 253 21.16 15.05 -9.04
C LEU A 253 21.75 16.46 -8.94
N LEU A 254 20.92 17.46 -8.59
CA LEU A 254 21.39 18.83 -8.36
C LEU A 254 22.42 18.88 -7.22
N ALA A 255 22.18 18.16 -6.13
CA ALA A 255 23.13 18.01 -5.04
C ALA A 255 24.45 17.35 -5.49
N ALA A 256 24.38 16.27 -6.27
CA ALA A 256 25.55 15.58 -6.82
C ALA A 256 26.36 16.49 -7.76
N LEU A 257 25.71 17.22 -8.66
CA LEU A 257 26.33 18.18 -9.58
C LEU A 257 26.95 19.37 -8.83
N TYR A 258 26.25 19.90 -7.81
CA TYR A 258 26.76 20.98 -6.98
C TYR A 258 28.00 20.54 -6.17
N MET A 259 27.97 19.34 -5.58
CA MET A 259 29.12 18.78 -4.87
C MET A 259 30.29 18.48 -5.81
N TRP A 260 30.02 18.01 -7.02
CA TRP A 260 31.03 17.84 -8.06
C TRP A 260 31.68 19.18 -8.44
N TYR A 261 30.88 20.23 -8.62
CA TYR A 261 31.34 21.59 -8.92
C TYR A 261 32.19 22.19 -7.79
N VAL A 262 31.72 22.09 -6.54
CA VAL A 262 32.46 22.55 -5.36
C VAL A 262 33.76 21.77 -5.17
N ALA A 263 33.77 20.46 -5.42
CA ALA A 263 34.97 19.63 -5.38
C ALA A 263 35.95 19.93 -6.53
N GLY A 264 35.44 20.26 -7.72
CA GLY A 264 36.24 20.67 -8.88
C GLY A 264 36.93 22.02 -8.71
N LYS A 265 36.36 22.92 -7.90
CA LYS A 265 36.98 24.21 -7.52
C LYS A 265 38.16 24.09 -6.55
N ILE A 266 38.46 22.91 -6.01
CA ILE A 266 39.59 22.71 -5.11
C ILE A 266 40.85 22.44 -5.97
N PRO A 267 41.87 23.30 -5.96
CA PRO A 267 43.06 23.16 -6.82
C PRO A 267 44.05 22.08 -6.31
N VAL A 268 43.56 20.94 -5.81
CA VAL A 268 44.39 19.88 -5.18
C VAL A 268 45.42 19.29 -6.16
N GLY A 269 45.07 19.21 -7.44
CA GLY A 269 46.00 18.77 -8.49
C GLY A 269 47.05 19.85 -8.84
N LEU A 270 46.69 21.12 -8.71
CA LEU A 270 47.52 22.26 -9.09
C LEU A 270 48.58 22.56 -8.01
N THR A 271 48.19 22.60 -6.73
CA THR A 271 49.14 22.79 -5.62
C THR A 271 50.08 21.61 -5.46
N ARG A 272 49.60 20.39 -5.75
CA ARG A 272 50.45 19.19 -5.84
C ARG A 272 51.35 19.19 -7.07
N GLY A 273 50.94 19.85 -8.15
CA GLY A 273 51.78 20.08 -9.32
C GLY A 273 52.91 21.05 -9.03
N LEU A 274 52.60 22.22 -8.48
CA LEU A 274 53.59 23.22 -8.04
C LEU A 274 54.68 22.63 -7.14
N ALA A 275 54.28 21.92 -6.07
CA ALA A 275 55.22 21.32 -5.12
C ALA A 275 56.02 20.13 -5.68
N LEU A 276 55.68 19.62 -6.87
CA LEU A 276 56.49 18.65 -7.61
C LEU A 276 57.31 19.30 -8.72
N MET A 277 56.94 20.51 -9.16
CA MET A 277 57.67 21.27 -10.17
C MET A 277 58.88 22.00 -9.57
N SER A 278 58.80 22.44 -8.30
CA SER A 278 59.98 22.95 -7.58
C SER A 278 61.07 21.88 -7.42
N ILE A 279 60.68 20.64 -7.10
CA ILE A 279 61.60 19.49 -6.96
C ILE A 279 62.27 19.11 -8.28
N THR A 280 61.69 19.45 -9.44
CA THR A 280 62.34 19.24 -10.74
C THR A 280 63.26 20.38 -11.17
N LEU A 281 63.09 21.59 -10.63
CA LEU A 281 64.02 22.70 -10.88
C LEU A 281 65.32 22.52 -10.09
N GLU A 282 65.24 22.04 -8.84
CA GLU A 282 66.43 21.71 -8.03
C GLU A 282 67.23 20.49 -8.55
N ALA A 283 66.69 19.74 -9.51
CA ALA A 283 67.30 18.49 -10.01
C ALA A 283 67.91 18.59 -11.42
N GLU A 284 67.85 19.76 -12.07
CA GLU A 284 68.48 20.00 -13.38
C GLU A 284 69.71 20.95 -13.29
N ASP A 285 70.03 21.51 -12.12
CA ASP A 285 71.13 22.48 -11.90
C ASP A 285 72.40 21.88 -11.20
N GLU A 286 72.50 20.55 -11.00
CA GLU A 286 73.66 19.89 -10.35
C GLU A 286 74.55 19.02 -11.29
N GLU A 287 74.32 18.99 -12.61
CA GLU A 287 75.11 18.17 -13.56
C GLU A 287 75.76 18.97 -14.72
N GLU A 288 76.61 19.97 -14.40
CA GLU A 288 77.62 20.48 -15.34
C GLU A 288 78.86 21.06 -14.63
N GLU A 289 79.91 20.23 -14.38
CA GLU A 289 81.32 20.51 -14.72
C GLU A 289 82.30 19.39 -14.25
N ASP A 290 83.40 19.27 -15.01
CA ASP A 290 84.66 18.52 -14.81
C ASP A 290 84.75 16.96 -14.75
N ASP A 291 85.28 16.44 -15.87
CA ASP A 291 86.44 15.52 -15.98
C ASP A 291 86.39 14.06 -15.44
N GLY A 292 87.03 13.08 -16.07
CA GLY A 292 87.93 13.19 -17.23
C GLY A 292 88.96 12.06 -17.41
N TRP A 293 88.75 10.83 -16.90
CA TRP A 293 89.61 9.64 -17.08
C TRP A 293 88.72 8.40 -16.83
N LEU A 294 88.68 7.27 -17.57
CA LEU A 294 89.66 6.55 -18.40
C LEU A 294 88.96 5.83 -19.57
N ARG A 295 89.59 5.74 -20.75
CA ARG A 295 89.06 5.03 -21.93
C ARG A 295 90.08 4.07 -22.57
N ARG A 296 89.93 2.76 -22.31
CA ARG A 296 90.53 1.58 -23.00
C ARG A 296 90.10 0.32 -22.21
N HIS A 297 89.76 -0.85 -22.76
CA HIS A 297 90.07 -1.55 -24.03
C HIS A 297 88.76 -2.07 -24.70
N ALA A 298 88.59 -1.98 -26.03
CA ALA A 298 89.05 -2.90 -27.09
C ALA A 298 88.28 -4.25 -27.10
N THR A 299 87.31 -4.51 -27.99
CA THR A 299 87.34 -4.85 -29.46
C THR A 299 86.93 -6.31 -29.69
N VAL A 300 86.51 -6.64 -30.92
CA VAL A 300 86.17 -7.99 -31.46
C VAL A 300 84.78 -8.51 -31.04
N GLY A 301 83.93 -9.01 -31.95
CA GLY A 301 84.07 -9.09 -33.40
C GLY A 301 82.77 -9.53 -34.10
N ASP A 302 82.68 -9.23 -35.39
CA ASP A 302 81.61 -9.68 -36.31
C ASP A 302 81.89 -11.12 -36.79
N HIS A 303 80.85 -11.97 -36.88
CA HIS A 303 80.56 -12.78 -38.08
C HIS A 303 79.39 -13.79 -37.95
N ARG A 304 78.56 -13.80 -39.02
CA ARG A 304 77.96 -14.94 -39.75
C ARG A 304 77.56 -16.24 -39.00
N GLY A 305 76.35 -16.73 -39.29
CA GLY A 305 76.06 -18.18 -39.17
C GLY A 305 74.64 -18.62 -39.54
N SER A 306 74.53 -19.39 -40.62
CA SER A 306 73.35 -20.04 -41.23
C SER A 306 72.33 -20.76 -40.32
N ALA A 307 71.12 -20.97 -40.87
CA ALA A 307 70.12 -21.98 -40.46
C ALA A 307 70.58 -23.42 -40.81
N PRO A 308 69.75 -24.50 -40.75
CA PRO A 308 68.41 -24.70 -40.13
C PRO A 308 68.35 -25.99 -39.24
N GLY A 309 67.17 -26.40 -38.77
CA GLY A 309 66.90 -27.83 -38.44
C GLY A 309 66.07 -28.14 -37.21
N ALA A 310 65.20 -29.16 -37.34
CA ALA A 310 64.47 -29.87 -36.28
C ALA A 310 65.40 -30.94 -35.61
N PRO A 311 64.95 -31.84 -34.69
CA PRO A 311 63.58 -32.11 -34.20
C PRO A 311 63.47 -32.29 -32.66
N ASN A 312 62.26 -32.63 -32.18
CA ASN A 312 62.12 -33.58 -31.06
C ASN A 312 60.72 -34.22 -30.99
N ASP A 313 60.67 -35.53 -31.17
CA ASP A 313 59.66 -36.42 -30.57
C ASP A 313 59.86 -36.46 -29.03
N GLY A 314 58.98 -36.98 -28.16
CA GLY A 314 57.69 -37.68 -28.26
C GLY A 314 57.45 -38.47 -26.95
N VAL A 315 56.31 -39.18 -26.81
CA VAL A 315 56.05 -40.27 -25.80
C VAL A 315 55.93 -39.79 -24.32
N ASP A 316 54.97 -40.16 -23.44
CA ASP A 316 53.66 -40.85 -23.44
C ASP A 316 52.85 -40.32 -22.20
N GLY A 317 51.72 -40.84 -21.66
CA GLY A 317 50.85 -41.98 -22.02
C GLY A 317 49.85 -42.37 -20.91
N GLY A 318 48.64 -42.82 -21.29
CA GLY A 318 47.63 -43.45 -20.41
C GLY A 318 46.73 -42.51 -19.58
N GLY A 319 45.42 -42.74 -19.37
CA GLY A 319 44.52 -43.77 -19.93
C GLY A 319 43.58 -44.39 -18.88
N LYS A 320 42.26 -44.13 -18.96
CA LYS A 320 41.18 -45.04 -18.50
C LYS A 320 39.79 -44.60 -18.95
N ASP A 321 39.06 -45.55 -19.55
CA ASP A 321 37.71 -45.41 -20.13
C ASP A 321 36.57 -45.88 -19.18
N LYS A 322 35.33 -45.82 -19.72
CA LYS A 322 34.10 -46.60 -19.41
C LYS A 322 33.17 -46.07 -18.30
N ASP A 323 31.84 -46.20 -18.39
CA ASP A 323 30.97 -46.59 -19.53
C ASP A 323 29.50 -46.13 -19.29
N LYS A 324 28.80 -45.82 -20.40
CA LYS A 324 27.37 -46.03 -20.76
C LYS A 324 26.15 -45.84 -19.82
N ALA A 325 25.07 -45.39 -20.51
CA ALA A 325 23.62 -45.65 -20.33
C ALA A 325 22.85 -44.89 -19.23
N GLY A 326 21.59 -44.46 -19.45
CA GLY A 326 20.78 -44.47 -20.69
C GLY A 326 19.28 -44.19 -20.45
N GLY A 327 18.54 -43.77 -21.49
CA GLY A 327 17.08 -43.58 -21.47
C GLY A 327 16.58 -42.26 -20.82
N GLY A 328 15.45 -41.66 -21.23
CA GLY A 328 14.47 -42.07 -22.24
C GLY A 328 13.71 -40.88 -22.86
N LYS A 329 12.98 -41.15 -23.96
CA LYS A 329 12.22 -40.18 -24.77
C LYS A 329 10.90 -39.72 -24.12
N GLY A 330 10.43 -38.54 -24.56
CA GLY A 330 9.01 -38.14 -24.54
C GLY A 330 8.78 -36.96 -25.50
N GLU A 331 8.13 -37.20 -26.64
CA GLU A 331 7.92 -36.22 -27.73
C GLU A 331 6.52 -35.57 -27.66
N GLY A 332 6.36 -34.37 -28.25
CA GLY A 332 5.08 -33.64 -28.40
C GLY A 332 5.25 -32.12 -28.16
N ALA A 333 5.62 -31.31 -29.15
CA ALA A 333 4.76 -30.71 -30.19
C ALA A 333 3.63 -29.82 -29.61
N GLY A 334 3.54 -28.52 -29.89
CA GLY A 334 4.42 -27.61 -30.66
C GLY A 334 3.73 -26.25 -30.91
N SER A 335 4.43 -25.29 -31.55
CA SER A 335 3.88 -24.01 -32.09
C SER A 335 3.36 -22.97 -31.07
N ALA A 336 3.42 -21.64 -31.25
CA ALA A 336 4.34 -20.76 -31.99
C ALA A 336 4.14 -19.30 -31.51
N GLY A 337 5.19 -18.48 -31.52
CA GLY A 337 5.15 -17.02 -31.25
C GLY A 337 4.94 -16.65 -29.77
N GLY A 338 5.51 -15.57 -29.24
CA GLY A 338 6.39 -14.56 -29.84
C GLY A 338 6.28 -13.26 -29.04
N GLY A 339 7.32 -12.89 -28.28
CA GLY A 339 7.25 -11.72 -27.39
C GLY A 339 8.33 -11.74 -26.30
N ALA A 340 9.58 -11.47 -26.68
CA ALA A 340 10.70 -11.49 -25.75
C ALA A 340 10.75 -10.23 -24.88
N TRP A 341 10.45 -10.37 -23.58
CA TRP A 341 10.88 -9.45 -22.53
C TRP A 341 11.60 -10.24 -21.42
N SER A 342 12.87 -9.91 -21.20
CA SER A 342 13.76 -10.65 -20.29
C SER A 342 13.46 -10.33 -18.82
N SER A 343 12.78 -11.24 -18.13
CA SER A 343 12.56 -11.13 -16.68
C SER A 343 13.82 -11.48 -15.88
N ILE A 344 14.36 -10.49 -15.15
CA ILE A 344 15.38 -10.73 -14.13
C ILE A 344 14.69 -11.40 -12.93
N ARG A 345 14.83 -12.72 -12.82
CA ARG A 345 14.16 -13.54 -11.80
C ARG A 345 14.92 -13.49 -10.47
N PHE A 346 14.55 -12.56 -9.58
CA PHE A 346 15.05 -12.56 -8.20
C PHE A 346 14.38 -13.65 -7.37
N HIS A 347 15.15 -14.67 -6.97
CA HIS A 347 14.69 -15.70 -6.05
C HIS A 347 14.60 -15.17 -4.60
N PHE A 348 13.46 -14.61 -4.23
CA PHE A 348 13.13 -14.39 -2.82
C PHE A 348 12.72 -15.72 -2.18
N ARG A 349 13.61 -16.28 -1.34
CA ARG A 349 13.34 -17.50 -0.58
C ARG A 349 12.32 -17.21 0.53
N LYS A 350 11.04 -17.46 0.25
CA LYS A 350 9.96 -17.42 1.24
C LYS A 350 10.26 -18.47 2.32
N SER A 351 10.52 -18.03 3.55
CA SER A 351 10.54 -18.90 4.72
C SER A 351 9.12 -18.93 5.26
N THR A 352 8.46 -20.08 5.17
CA THR A 352 7.20 -20.32 5.88
C THR A 352 7.48 -21.19 7.10
N ASP A 353 6.56 -21.07 8.06
CA ASP A 353 6.25 -22.00 9.13
C ASP A 353 7.24 -22.08 10.31
N GLY A 354 6.64 -22.01 11.50
CA GLY A 354 7.27 -21.97 12.81
C GLY A 354 6.22 -22.27 13.86
N ASP A 355 5.54 -23.40 13.69
CA ASP A 355 4.63 -23.96 14.70
C ASP A 355 5.44 -24.54 15.88
N ALA A 356 4.84 -24.54 17.07
CA ALA A 356 5.55 -24.80 18.31
C ALA A 356 5.57 -26.29 18.67
N SER A 357 6.76 -26.90 18.74
CA SER A 357 6.96 -28.06 19.62
C SER A 357 8.39 -28.22 20.13
N ASN A 358 8.49 -28.85 21.30
CA ASN A 358 9.64 -28.91 22.17
C ASN A 358 10.50 -30.15 21.90
N ARG A 359 11.79 -29.98 21.58
CA ARG A 359 12.84 -30.96 21.95
C ARG A 359 14.24 -30.39 21.83
N GLY A 360 15.00 -30.44 22.93
CA GLY A 360 16.42 -30.12 22.91
C GLY A 360 17.26 -31.23 22.29
N GLN A 361 18.14 -30.86 21.35
CA GLN A 361 19.33 -31.62 20.98
C GLN A 361 20.50 -30.67 20.79
N SER A 362 21.64 -31.02 21.37
CA SER A 362 22.90 -30.30 21.18
C SER A 362 23.38 -30.48 19.74
N PHE A 363 23.56 -29.39 18.99
CA PHE A 363 24.20 -29.44 17.68
C PHE A 363 25.58 -28.78 17.72
N SER A 364 26.61 -29.61 17.87
CA SER A 364 28.00 -29.23 17.66
C SER A 364 28.34 -29.23 16.16
N GLY A 365 29.06 -28.21 15.70
CA GLY A 365 29.84 -28.29 14.45
C GLY A 365 29.10 -28.02 13.14
N LEU A 366 28.86 -26.75 12.83
CA LEU A 366 28.86 -26.26 11.44
C LEU A 366 29.71 -24.97 11.35
N GLY A 367 30.77 -25.02 10.54
CA GLY A 367 31.75 -23.95 10.43
C GLY A 367 31.26 -22.73 9.61
N PRO A 368 31.85 -21.54 9.83
CA PRO A 368 31.44 -20.33 9.13
C PRO A 368 31.92 -20.32 7.67
N VAL A 369 31.00 -20.53 6.73
CA VAL A 369 31.26 -20.33 5.29
C VAL A 369 31.42 -18.82 5.00
N GLY A 370 32.68 -18.38 4.96
CA GLY A 370 33.04 -16.96 4.90
C GLY A 370 32.89 -16.31 3.52
N THR A 371 31.70 -15.83 3.17
CA THR A 371 31.49 -14.95 1.99
C THR A 371 31.54 -13.45 2.33
N ARG A 372 31.61 -13.06 3.61
CA ARG A 372 31.62 -11.66 4.10
C ARG A 372 32.85 -10.82 3.70
N GLY A 373 33.88 -11.39 3.08
CA GLY A 373 35.16 -10.72 2.84
C GLY A 373 35.27 -9.84 1.58
N ARG A 374 34.50 -10.08 0.50
CA ARG A 374 34.81 -9.44 -0.81
C ARG A 374 34.46 -7.96 -0.91
N VAL A 375 33.30 -7.52 -0.40
CA VAL A 375 32.85 -6.12 -0.51
C VAL A 375 33.72 -5.20 0.36
N TRP A 376 33.92 -5.57 1.63
CA TRP A 376 34.87 -4.87 2.52
C TRP A 376 36.31 -4.96 2.03
N GLY A 377 36.71 -6.06 1.38
CA GLY A 377 38.01 -6.22 0.73
C GLY A 377 38.25 -5.19 -0.37
N LEU A 378 37.25 -4.90 -1.22
CA LEU A 378 37.34 -3.86 -2.25
C LEU A 378 37.47 -2.46 -1.63
N ILE A 379 36.62 -2.13 -0.64
CA ILE A 379 36.64 -0.82 0.03
C ILE A 379 37.98 -0.60 0.76
N THR A 380 38.50 -1.61 1.47
CA THR A 380 39.77 -1.52 2.19
C THR A 380 41.00 -1.54 1.28
N ARG A 381 40.95 -2.23 0.14
CA ARG A 381 42.00 -2.18 -0.90
C ARG A 381 42.03 -0.84 -1.64
N TRP A 382 40.90 -0.12 -1.70
CA TRP A 382 40.84 1.27 -2.19
C TRP A 382 41.29 2.32 -1.14
N LEU A 383 41.22 1.99 0.16
CA LEU A 383 41.75 2.83 1.25
C LEU A 383 43.25 2.61 1.49
N ARG A 384 43.77 1.40 1.22
CA ARG A 384 45.22 1.12 1.19
C ARG A 384 45.81 1.63 -0.12
N GLY A 385 46.30 2.87 -0.10
CA GLY A 385 46.99 3.47 -1.25
C GLY A 385 48.10 2.57 -1.77
N ASN A 386 48.11 2.34 -3.09
CA ASN A 386 49.15 1.56 -3.76
C ASN A 386 50.54 2.14 -3.44
N LYS A 387 51.45 1.29 -2.96
CA LYS A 387 52.87 1.64 -2.87
C LYS A 387 53.39 1.81 -4.30
N VAL A 388 53.62 3.06 -4.71
CA VAL A 388 54.20 3.37 -6.02
C VAL A 388 55.70 3.10 -5.95
N ALA A 389 56.18 2.14 -6.74
CA ALA A 389 57.61 1.95 -6.94
C ALA A 389 58.19 3.12 -7.75
N PRO A 390 59.42 3.59 -7.45
CA PRO A 390 60.01 4.73 -8.15
C PRO A 390 60.41 4.35 -9.58
N ALA A 391 59.59 4.70 -10.56
CA ALA A 391 59.94 4.66 -11.98
C ALA A 391 60.56 5.99 -12.43
N THR A 392 61.65 5.91 -13.19
CA THR A 392 62.58 6.99 -13.59
C THR A 392 62.26 7.59 -14.96
N GLY A 393 61.00 8.00 -15.18
CA GLY A 393 60.57 8.64 -16.44
C GLY A 393 59.62 9.80 -16.23
N ARG A 394 59.66 10.80 -17.14
CA ARG A 394 58.89 12.06 -17.10
C ARG A 394 57.46 11.88 -16.56
N ARG A 395 57.22 12.37 -15.34
CA ARG A 395 55.97 12.12 -14.60
C ARG A 395 54.89 13.16 -14.91
N ASN A 396 54.03 12.86 -15.89
CA ASN A 396 52.84 13.67 -16.12
C ASN A 396 51.86 13.58 -14.94
N LEU A 397 51.52 14.74 -14.38
CA LEU A 397 50.55 14.89 -13.29
C LEU A 397 49.12 14.73 -13.80
N VAL A 398 48.59 13.51 -13.71
CA VAL A 398 47.17 13.26 -14.00
C VAL A 398 46.30 13.81 -12.87
N PRO A 399 45.33 14.71 -13.14
CA PRO A 399 44.45 15.24 -12.11
C PRO A 399 43.59 14.12 -11.49
N SER A 400 43.61 14.01 -10.16
CA SER A 400 42.92 12.95 -9.42
C SER A 400 41.39 13.13 -9.45
N ARG A 401 40.74 12.52 -10.46
CA ARG A 401 39.27 12.42 -10.56
C ARG A 401 38.63 11.62 -9.42
N TYR A 402 39.43 10.90 -8.63
CA TYR A 402 38.98 10.05 -7.53
C TYR A 402 38.39 10.85 -6.36
N MET A 403 38.96 12.01 -6.00
CA MET A 403 38.52 12.77 -4.83
C MET A 403 37.10 13.36 -4.98
N PRO A 404 36.74 14.02 -6.11
CA PRO A 404 35.36 14.46 -6.35
C PRO A 404 34.37 13.29 -6.43
N LEU A 405 34.74 12.19 -7.09
CA LEU A 405 33.91 10.99 -7.19
C LEU A 405 33.59 10.40 -5.82
N MET A 406 34.59 10.29 -4.93
CA MET A 406 34.40 9.89 -3.54
C MET A 406 33.42 10.77 -2.79
N LEU A 407 33.44 12.09 -3.01
CA LEU A 407 32.55 13.03 -2.32
C LEU A 407 31.09 12.91 -2.78
N VAL A 408 30.87 12.57 -4.05
CA VAL A 408 29.56 12.52 -4.71
C VAL A 408 28.89 11.14 -4.63
N LEU A 409 29.66 10.05 -4.61
CA LEU A 409 29.15 8.68 -4.58
C LEU A 409 28.14 8.38 -3.44
N PRO A 410 28.25 8.94 -2.22
CA PRO A 410 27.25 8.77 -1.16
C PRO A 410 25.90 9.41 -1.46
N VAL A 411 25.89 10.52 -2.22
CA VAL A 411 24.66 11.21 -2.66
C VAL A 411 23.97 10.38 -3.74
N LEU A 412 24.73 9.84 -4.70
CA LEU A 412 24.21 8.92 -5.72
C LEU A 412 23.71 7.60 -5.12
N GLY A 413 24.40 7.07 -4.11
CA GLY A 413 23.97 5.87 -3.39
C GLY A 413 22.66 6.07 -2.63
N TRP A 414 22.47 7.25 -2.05
CA TRP A 414 21.20 7.64 -1.41
C TRP A 414 20.07 7.84 -2.43
N ALA A 415 20.34 8.50 -3.57
CA ALA A 415 19.38 8.61 -4.68
C ALA A 415 18.88 7.24 -5.15
N LEU A 416 19.82 6.29 -5.37
CA LEU A 416 19.50 4.92 -5.78
C LEU A 416 18.68 4.18 -4.71
N LEU A 417 18.95 4.41 -3.42
CA LEU A 417 18.19 3.81 -2.32
C LEU A 417 16.76 4.34 -2.28
N LEU A 418 16.55 5.65 -2.41
CA LEU A 418 15.22 6.26 -2.51
C LEU A 418 14.42 5.64 -3.66
N ILE A 419 15.01 5.61 -4.87
CA ILE A 419 14.37 5.03 -6.06
C ILE A 419 14.03 3.56 -5.84
N ALA A 420 14.96 2.74 -5.33
CA ALA A 420 14.72 1.33 -5.12
C ALA A 420 13.59 1.05 -4.10
N VAL A 421 13.53 1.83 -3.01
CA VAL A 421 12.51 1.64 -1.96
C VAL A 421 11.16 2.21 -2.36
N SER A 422 11.09 3.34 -3.05
CA SER A 422 9.83 3.87 -3.58
C SER A 422 9.24 3.00 -4.70
N VAL A 423 10.07 2.42 -5.59
CA VAL A 423 9.59 1.43 -6.58
C VAL A 423 9.07 0.16 -5.89
N ALA A 424 9.69 -0.26 -4.78
CA ALA A 424 9.15 -1.35 -3.97
C ALA A 424 7.82 -0.97 -3.27
N GLY A 425 7.66 0.29 -2.86
CA GLY A 425 6.40 0.84 -2.36
C GLY A 425 5.29 0.83 -3.43
N GLU A 426 5.60 1.35 -4.63
CA GLU A 426 4.71 1.29 -5.81
C GLU A 426 4.24 -0.14 -6.10
N GLN A 427 5.15 -1.11 -6.14
CA GLN A 427 4.80 -2.52 -6.37
C GLN A 427 3.93 -3.12 -5.26
N MET A 428 3.98 -2.58 -4.04
CA MET A 428 3.14 -3.01 -2.92
C MET A 428 1.77 -2.33 -2.88
N MET A 429 1.66 -1.12 -3.45
CA MET A 429 0.41 -0.34 -3.54
C MET A 429 -0.38 -0.63 -4.83
N HIS A 430 0.26 -1.20 -5.86
CA HIS A 430 -0.37 -1.52 -7.13
C HIS A 430 -1.58 -2.48 -6.96
N GLY A 431 -2.77 -2.02 -7.35
CA GLY A 431 -4.03 -2.78 -7.21
C GLY A 431 -4.72 -2.63 -5.84
N MET A 432 -4.29 -1.69 -5.00
CA MET A 432 -5.00 -1.37 -3.77
C MET A 432 -6.38 -0.77 -4.00
N ASP A 433 -6.58 -0.01 -5.07
CA ASP A 433 -7.88 0.52 -5.51
C ASP A 433 -8.89 -0.61 -5.75
N ALA A 434 -8.50 -1.64 -6.50
CA ALA A 434 -9.31 -2.83 -6.71
C ALA A 434 -9.55 -3.62 -5.41
N SER A 435 -8.57 -3.64 -4.49
CA SER A 435 -8.73 -4.28 -3.18
C SER A 435 -9.78 -3.56 -2.33
N VAL A 436 -9.81 -2.23 -2.30
CA VAL A 436 -10.83 -1.45 -1.58
C VAL A 436 -12.21 -1.58 -2.21
N ALA A 437 -12.31 -1.59 -3.54
CA ALA A 437 -13.58 -1.86 -4.21
C ALA A 437 -14.14 -3.24 -3.85
N THR A 438 -13.27 -4.26 -3.81
CA THR A 438 -13.65 -5.63 -3.42
C THR A 438 -14.07 -5.71 -1.95
N PHE A 439 -13.42 -4.95 -1.05
CA PHE A 439 -13.84 -4.85 0.35
C PHE A 439 -15.29 -4.36 0.49
N ASN A 440 -15.71 -3.39 -0.33
CA ASN A 440 -17.09 -2.93 -0.36
C ASN A 440 -18.08 -3.98 -0.86
N ILE A 441 -17.70 -4.80 -1.85
CA ILE A 441 -18.55 -5.92 -2.31
C ILE A 441 -18.67 -7.00 -1.24
N VAL A 442 -17.59 -7.31 -0.50
CA VAL A 442 -17.69 -8.22 0.66
C VAL A 442 -18.71 -7.67 1.66
N HIS A 443 -18.65 -6.39 2.00
CA HIS A 443 -19.64 -5.74 2.87
C HIS A 443 -21.06 -5.76 2.29
N THR A 444 -21.23 -5.39 1.01
CA THR A 444 -22.54 -5.34 0.36
C THR A 444 -23.17 -6.73 0.28
N PHE A 445 -22.38 -7.77 0.01
CA PHE A 445 -22.80 -9.16 0.09
C PHE A 445 -23.36 -9.52 1.48
N VAL A 446 -22.67 -9.16 2.58
CA VAL A 446 -23.18 -9.38 3.94
C VAL A 446 -24.49 -8.62 4.18
N ILE A 447 -24.58 -7.36 3.78
CA ILE A 447 -25.78 -6.53 3.97
C ILE A 447 -26.96 -7.09 3.15
N ARG A 448 -26.71 -7.53 1.91
CA ARG A 448 -27.68 -8.21 1.02
C ARG A 448 -28.13 -9.54 1.58
N PHE A 449 -27.24 -10.30 2.22
CA PHE A 449 -27.59 -11.55 2.88
C PHE A 449 -28.62 -11.30 4.01
N HIS A 450 -28.36 -10.32 4.88
CA HIS A 450 -29.30 -9.92 5.93
C HIS A 450 -30.64 -9.41 5.36
N ARG A 451 -30.61 -8.74 4.19
CA ARG A 451 -31.81 -8.31 3.47
C ARG A 451 -32.63 -9.50 2.94
N ALA A 452 -31.98 -10.51 2.38
CA ALA A 452 -32.63 -11.74 1.94
C ALA A 452 -33.19 -12.54 3.12
N LEU A 453 -32.46 -12.62 4.25
CA LEU A 453 -32.93 -13.21 5.50
C LEU A 453 -34.19 -12.51 6.03
N TYR A 454 -34.19 -11.17 6.08
CA TYR A 454 -35.35 -10.38 6.47
C TYR A 454 -36.58 -10.68 5.59
N TYR A 455 -36.42 -10.70 4.25
CA TYR A 455 -37.54 -11.04 3.37
C TYR A 455 -37.96 -12.52 3.45
N THR A 456 -37.04 -13.42 3.82
CA THR A 456 -37.36 -14.82 4.10
C THR A 456 -38.22 -14.96 5.36
N LEU A 457 -37.92 -14.19 6.41
CA LEU A 457 -38.74 -14.08 7.63
C LEU A 457 -40.11 -13.45 7.34
N GLU A 458 -40.17 -12.36 6.59
CA GLU A 458 -41.43 -11.73 6.17
C GLU A 458 -42.30 -12.68 5.32
N LEU A 459 -41.69 -13.44 4.41
CA LEU A 459 -42.37 -14.47 3.61
C LEU A 459 -42.97 -15.58 4.50
N CYS A 460 -42.17 -16.17 5.40
CA CYS A 460 -42.58 -17.31 6.22
C CYS A 460 -43.52 -16.93 7.37
N SER A 461 -43.60 -15.64 7.70
CA SER A 461 -44.50 -15.08 8.71
C SER A 461 -45.72 -14.34 8.12
N ALA A 462 -45.90 -14.36 6.79
CA ALA A 462 -47.02 -13.71 6.13
C ALA A 462 -48.33 -14.50 6.32
N THR A 463 -49.35 -13.84 6.87
CA THR A 463 -50.65 -14.45 7.20
C THR A 463 -51.66 -14.47 6.05
N SER A 464 -51.32 -13.93 4.88
CA SER A 464 -52.23 -13.87 3.72
C SER A 464 -51.51 -14.23 2.42
N TRP A 465 -52.22 -14.92 1.52
CA TRP A 465 -51.65 -15.38 0.25
C TRP A 465 -51.16 -14.22 -0.64
N ALA A 466 -51.86 -13.08 -0.63
CA ALA A 466 -51.42 -11.88 -1.34
C ALA A 466 -50.09 -11.31 -0.81
N ALA A 467 -49.85 -11.39 0.50
CA ALA A 467 -48.56 -11.01 1.09
C ALA A 467 -47.46 -12.03 0.77
N ILE A 468 -47.78 -13.34 0.80
CA ILE A 468 -46.85 -14.41 0.39
C ILE A 468 -46.39 -14.19 -1.06
N ASP A 469 -47.32 -13.99 -2.00
CA ASP A 469 -46.98 -13.77 -3.42
C ASP A 469 -46.16 -12.49 -3.63
N ALA A 470 -46.46 -11.42 -2.90
CA ALA A 470 -45.67 -10.19 -2.93
C ALA A 470 -44.24 -10.42 -2.39
N PHE A 471 -44.08 -11.09 -1.26
CA PHE A 471 -42.76 -11.36 -0.68
C PHE A 471 -41.94 -12.35 -1.50
N LYS A 472 -42.57 -13.34 -2.16
CA LYS A 472 -41.88 -14.20 -3.14
C LYS A 472 -41.25 -13.42 -4.28
N SER A 473 -42.01 -12.48 -4.86
CA SER A 473 -41.51 -11.61 -5.93
C SER A 473 -40.30 -10.80 -5.45
N ILE A 474 -40.37 -10.20 -4.26
CA ILE A 474 -39.28 -9.42 -3.67
C ILE A 474 -38.06 -10.31 -3.35
N LEU A 475 -38.26 -11.45 -2.71
CA LEU A 475 -37.20 -12.37 -2.31
C LEU A 475 -36.47 -12.96 -3.53
N SER A 476 -37.18 -13.30 -4.61
CA SER A 476 -36.53 -13.77 -5.85
C SER A 476 -35.61 -12.72 -6.46
N VAL A 477 -36.01 -11.45 -6.51
CA VAL A 477 -35.17 -10.34 -7.01
C VAL A 477 -33.95 -10.09 -6.11
N GLU A 478 -34.12 -10.12 -4.79
CA GLU A 478 -32.99 -9.95 -3.87
C GLU A 478 -32.05 -11.17 -3.83
N LEU A 479 -32.55 -12.39 -4.07
CA LEU A 479 -31.74 -13.60 -4.16
C LEU A 479 -30.87 -13.62 -5.44
N GLU A 480 -31.41 -13.22 -6.59
CA GLU A 480 -30.60 -13.08 -7.82
C GLU A 480 -29.52 -11.99 -7.67
N ARG A 481 -29.85 -10.88 -6.99
CA ARG A 481 -28.86 -9.87 -6.61
C ARG A 481 -27.80 -10.46 -5.68
N LEU A 482 -28.19 -11.19 -4.64
CA LEU A 482 -27.28 -11.81 -3.68
C LEU A 482 -26.30 -12.79 -4.34
N LYS A 483 -26.76 -13.61 -5.30
CA LYS A 483 -25.90 -14.48 -6.12
C LYS A 483 -24.92 -13.69 -7.00
N THR A 484 -25.38 -12.59 -7.58
CA THR A 484 -24.55 -11.69 -8.40
C THR A 484 -23.43 -11.06 -7.55
N GLU A 485 -23.79 -10.49 -6.40
CA GLU A 485 -22.89 -9.90 -5.41
C GLU A 485 -21.83 -10.92 -4.96
N TYR A 486 -22.24 -12.16 -4.63
CA TYR A 486 -21.33 -13.24 -4.27
C TYR A 486 -20.38 -13.63 -5.40
N THR A 487 -20.88 -13.71 -6.64
CA THR A 487 -20.08 -14.03 -7.82
C THR A 487 -19.02 -12.95 -8.10
N VAL A 488 -19.40 -11.67 -7.98
CA VAL A 488 -18.46 -10.53 -8.10
C VAL A 488 -17.49 -10.51 -6.93
N MET A 489 -17.94 -10.81 -5.71
CA MET A 489 -17.06 -10.93 -4.54
C MET A 489 -15.97 -11.97 -4.78
N LEU A 490 -16.32 -13.17 -5.28
CA LEU A 490 -15.37 -14.26 -5.51
C LEU A 490 -14.39 -13.96 -6.65
N PHE A 491 -14.89 -13.49 -7.80
CA PHE A 491 -14.11 -13.46 -9.05
C PHE A 491 -13.84 -12.06 -9.60
N GLY A 492 -14.63 -11.05 -9.24
CA GLY A 492 -14.59 -9.69 -9.78
C GLY A 492 -15.43 -9.53 -11.05
N ASN A 493 -15.53 -8.29 -11.54
CA ASN A 493 -16.42 -7.89 -12.64
C ASN A 493 -16.00 -8.38 -14.04
N LYS A 494 -14.86 -9.06 -14.18
CA LYS A 494 -14.32 -9.51 -15.48
C LYS A 494 -15.09 -10.67 -16.12
N ASN A 495 -15.88 -11.39 -15.34
CA ASN A 495 -16.64 -12.55 -15.81
C ASN A 495 -17.94 -12.17 -16.52
N ASP A 496 -18.47 -10.97 -16.29
CA ASP A 496 -19.70 -10.47 -16.91
C ASP A 496 -19.54 -9.00 -17.36
N PRO A 497 -19.46 -8.73 -18.68
CA PRO A 497 -19.38 -7.38 -19.22
C PRO A 497 -20.54 -6.45 -18.82
N ALA A 498 -21.73 -6.98 -18.51
CA ALA A 498 -22.86 -6.16 -18.08
C ALA A 498 -22.58 -5.46 -16.74
N LEU A 499 -21.86 -6.13 -15.83
CA LEU A 499 -21.52 -5.60 -14.51
C LEU A 499 -20.46 -4.49 -14.58
N VAL A 500 -19.69 -4.39 -15.67
CA VAL A 500 -18.72 -3.29 -15.87
C VAL A 500 -19.43 -1.95 -16.11
N ALA A 501 -20.69 -1.97 -16.58
CA ALA A 501 -21.50 -0.78 -16.77
C ALA A 501 -22.21 -0.31 -15.48
N ASP A 502 -22.33 -1.17 -14.46
CA ASP A 502 -22.88 -0.81 -13.16
C ASP A 502 -21.84 -0.05 -12.33
N ASN A 503 -22.20 1.13 -11.82
CA ASN A 503 -21.31 1.93 -10.97
C ASN A 503 -20.88 1.16 -9.71
N HIS A 504 -21.75 0.31 -9.16
CA HIS A 504 -21.47 -0.47 -7.95
C HIS A 504 -20.32 -1.46 -8.16
N PHE A 505 -20.31 -2.16 -9.30
CA PHE A 505 -19.32 -3.20 -9.60
C PHE A 505 -18.11 -2.70 -10.42
N ARG A 506 -18.17 -1.49 -11.00
CA ARG A 506 -17.18 -0.94 -11.95
C ARG A 506 -15.72 -1.05 -11.50
N LEU A 507 -15.43 -0.77 -10.22
CA LEU A 507 -14.06 -0.74 -9.69
C LEU A 507 -13.52 -2.13 -9.28
N VAL A 508 -14.37 -3.16 -9.31
CA VAL A 508 -14.11 -4.48 -8.69
C VAL A 508 -13.40 -5.42 -9.67
N HIS A 509 -12.20 -5.05 -10.11
CA HIS A 509 -11.47 -5.76 -11.17
C HIS A 509 -10.90 -7.13 -10.78
N THR A 510 -10.90 -7.49 -9.50
CA THR A 510 -10.33 -8.73 -8.96
C THR A 510 -11.08 -9.16 -7.70
N GLY A 511 -11.78 -10.30 -7.74
CA GLY A 511 -12.45 -10.82 -6.54
C GLY A 511 -11.49 -11.34 -5.47
N VAL A 512 -12.03 -11.68 -4.29
CA VAL A 512 -11.27 -12.08 -3.09
C VAL A 512 -10.35 -13.29 -3.32
N LEU A 513 -10.68 -14.17 -4.27
CA LEU A 513 -9.87 -15.35 -4.60
C LEU A 513 -8.60 -15.00 -5.41
N PHE A 514 -8.59 -13.84 -6.07
CA PHE A 514 -7.48 -13.40 -6.94
C PHE A 514 -6.72 -12.20 -6.38
N GLY A 515 -7.09 -11.69 -5.19
CA GLY A 515 -6.43 -10.56 -4.52
C GLY A 515 -4.99 -10.84 -4.04
N GLY A 516 -4.48 -12.06 -4.20
CA GLY A 516 -3.12 -12.49 -3.83
C GLY A 516 -2.96 -13.03 -2.41
N GLU A 517 -3.96 -12.87 -1.55
CA GLU A 517 -3.98 -13.45 -0.19
C GLU A 517 -4.68 -14.81 -0.20
N THR A 518 -4.16 -15.77 0.57
CA THR A 518 -4.73 -17.14 0.62
C THR A 518 -5.81 -17.33 1.67
N LYS A 519 -5.88 -16.46 2.70
CA LYS A 519 -6.80 -16.63 3.83
C LYS A 519 -8.28 -16.59 3.42
N PRO A 520 -8.75 -15.66 2.56
CA PRO A 520 -10.14 -15.64 2.15
C PRO A 520 -10.53 -16.94 1.41
N ALA A 521 -9.68 -17.41 0.50
CA ALA A 521 -9.90 -18.68 -0.21
C ALA A 521 -9.89 -19.90 0.74
N GLN A 522 -9.05 -19.89 1.78
CA GLN A 522 -9.06 -20.91 2.83
C GLN A 522 -10.37 -20.89 3.62
N LEU A 523 -10.84 -19.72 4.06
CA LEU A 523 -12.12 -19.58 4.76
C LEU A 523 -13.31 -20.05 3.91
N ILE A 524 -13.30 -19.71 2.62
CA ILE A 524 -14.40 -19.97 1.70
C ILE A 524 -14.51 -21.46 1.32
N TYR A 525 -13.40 -22.15 1.04
CA TYR A 525 -13.41 -23.51 0.46
C TYR A 525 -12.73 -24.62 1.28
N HIS A 526 -11.94 -24.27 2.29
CA HIS A 526 -11.05 -25.24 2.97
C HIS A 526 -11.15 -25.20 4.50
N TYR A 527 -11.95 -24.29 5.04
CA TYR A 527 -12.18 -24.18 6.46
C TYR A 527 -12.92 -25.41 6.97
N ARG A 528 -12.39 -26.00 8.04
CA ARG A 528 -12.95 -27.17 8.72
C ARG A 528 -13.00 -26.88 10.20
N GLY A 529 -14.19 -26.56 10.67
CA GLY A 529 -14.44 -26.05 12.01
C GLY A 529 -15.71 -25.22 12.02
N CYS A 530 -16.09 -24.72 13.19
CA CYS A 530 -17.21 -23.82 13.35
C CYS A 530 -16.89 -22.42 12.83
N LEU A 531 -17.85 -21.82 12.11
CA LEU A 531 -17.71 -20.47 11.56
C LEU A 531 -18.19 -19.38 12.54
N ALA A 532 -19.03 -19.76 13.52
CA ALA A 532 -19.48 -18.93 14.64
C ALA A 532 -18.52 -18.96 15.84
N GLU A 533 -18.93 -18.34 16.96
CA GLU A 533 -18.28 -18.58 18.25
C GLU A 533 -18.50 -20.04 18.72
N PRO A 534 -17.58 -20.65 19.51
CA PRO A 534 -17.63 -22.08 19.85
C PRO A 534 -18.94 -22.57 20.50
N ASP A 535 -19.64 -21.71 21.23
CA ASP A 535 -20.91 -22.02 21.91
C ASP A 535 -22.16 -21.72 21.04
N GLU A 536 -21.95 -21.16 19.85
CA GLU A 536 -23.00 -20.78 18.90
C GLU A 536 -23.13 -21.74 17.70
N CYS A 537 -22.08 -22.50 17.42
CA CYS A 537 -22.02 -23.53 16.38
C CYS A 537 -23.24 -24.45 16.34
N GLN A 538 -23.64 -24.85 15.14
CA GLN A 538 -24.47 -26.06 15.00
C GLN A 538 -23.75 -27.27 15.65
N PRO A 539 -24.43 -28.06 16.52
CA PRO A 539 -23.84 -29.23 17.17
C PRO A 539 -23.74 -30.42 16.21
N GLU A 540 -22.88 -31.40 16.50
CA GLU A 540 -22.60 -32.54 15.60
C GLU A 540 -23.82 -33.44 15.29
N ASP A 541 -24.84 -33.42 16.14
CA ASP A 541 -26.11 -34.14 15.96
C ASP A 541 -27.14 -33.34 15.12
N SER A 542 -26.88 -32.06 14.83
CA SER A 542 -27.73 -31.24 13.97
C SER A 542 -27.67 -31.72 12.51
N PRO A 543 -28.82 -31.85 11.81
CA PRO A 543 -28.82 -32.16 10.37
C PRO A 543 -28.07 -31.10 9.54
N PHE A 544 -27.92 -29.89 10.08
CA PHE A 544 -27.27 -28.75 9.41
C PHE A 544 -25.75 -28.71 9.62
N TYR A 545 -25.18 -29.50 10.55
CA TYR A 545 -23.75 -29.50 10.88
C TYR A 545 -22.85 -29.70 9.66
N SER A 546 -23.25 -30.61 8.76
CA SER A 546 -22.47 -30.89 7.54
C SER A 546 -22.37 -29.70 6.58
N ALA A 547 -23.29 -28.72 6.66
CA ALA A 547 -23.24 -27.50 5.87
C ALA A 547 -22.26 -26.47 6.45
N THR A 548 -22.24 -26.34 7.79
CA THR A 548 -21.48 -25.29 8.49
C THR A 548 -19.99 -25.58 8.56
N VAL A 549 -19.58 -26.85 8.69
CA VAL A 549 -18.17 -27.22 8.87
C VAL A 549 -17.36 -27.43 7.58
N ASN A 550 -17.97 -27.27 6.39
CA ASN A 550 -17.33 -27.52 5.09
C ASN A 550 -16.98 -26.25 4.30
N GLY A 551 -16.80 -25.13 5.01
CA GLY A 551 -16.42 -23.84 4.45
C GLY A 551 -17.62 -22.99 3.99
N LEU A 552 -17.40 -21.68 3.96
CA LEU A 552 -18.46 -20.69 3.75
C LEU A 552 -19.19 -20.81 2.39
N ASP A 553 -18.53 -21.29 1.32
CA ASP A 553 -19.17 -21.48 0.01
C ASP A 553 -20.25 -22.57 0.02
N VAL A 554 -20.03 -23.66 0.78
CA VAL A 554 -21.03 -24.73 0.94
C VAL A 554 -22.26 -24.17 1.65
N LEU A 555 -22.04 -23.45 2.76
CA LEU A 555 -23.10 -22.85 3.56
C LEU A 555 -23.92 -21.85 2.75
N VAL A 556 -23.26 -20.90 2.06
CA VAL A 556 -23.91 -19.88 1.20
C VAL A 556 -24.76 -20.52 0.11
N ARG A 557 -24.24 -21.53 -0.61
CA ARG A 557 -24.98 -22.19 -1.70
C ARG A 557 -26.17 -23.01 -1.20
N GLN A 558 -26.05 -23.64 -0.04
CA GLN A 558 -27.19 -24.34 0.56
C GLN A 558 -28.27 -23.35 1.00
N SER A 559 -27.92 -22.22 1.63
CA SER A 559 -28.88 -21.16 1.94
C SER A 559 -29.61 -20.63 0.70
N TYR A 560 -28.93 -20.51 -0.45
CA TYR A 560 -29.60 -20.19 -1.71
C TYR A 560 -30.65 -21.25 -2.10
N GLY A 561 -30.30 -22.53 -2.07
CA GLY A 561 -31.23 -23.61 -2.43
C GLY A 561 -32.48 -23.67 -1.55
N HIS A 562 -32.33 -23.42 -0.24
CA HIS A 562 -33.47 -23.34 0.68
C HIS A 562 -34.33 -22.07 0.44
N MET A 563 -33.73 -20.92 0.14
CA MET A 563 -34.48 -19.72 -0.26
C MET A 563 -35.21 -19.92 -1.61
N GLU A 564 -34.61 -20.60 -2.59
CA GLU A 564 -35.25 -20.98 -3.86
C GLU A 564 -36.45 -21.92 -3.61
N SER A 565 -36.30 -22.91 -2.73
CA SER A 565 -37.39 -23.82 -2.36
C SER A 565 -38.60 -23.05 -1.79
N LEU A 566 -38.37 -22.12 -0.85
CA LEU A 566 -39.42 -21.27 -0.28
C LEU A 566 -40.13 -20.39 -1.34
N ILE A 567 -39.41 -19.90 -2.35
CA ILE A 567 -40.01 -19.16 -3.47
C ILE A 567 -40.94 -20.06 -4.31
N VAL A 568 -40.56 -21.32 -4.56
CA VAL A 568 -41.30 -22.25 -5.44
C VAL A 568 -42.44 -22.98 -4.71
N GLN A 569 -42.36 -23.15 -3.38
CA GLN A 569 -43.37 -23.87 -2.58
C GLN A 569 -44.80 -23.32 -2.71
N GLN A 570 -45.80 -24.18 -2.49
CA GLN A 570 -47.20 -23.72 -2.43
C GLN A 570 -47.43 -22.84 -1.19
N PRO A 571 -48.29 -21.79 -1.25
CA PRO A 571 -48.54 -20.89 -0.12
C PRO A 571 -48.98 -21.58 1.18
N ALA A 572 -49.56 -22.78 1.11
CA ALA A 572 -49.97 -23.57 2.28
C ALA A 572 -48.81 -24.33 2.96
N ALA A 573 -47.66 -24.48 2.31
CA ALA A 573 -46.46 -25.12 2.88
C ALA A 573 -45.50 -24.10 3.53
N ILE A 574 -45.57 -22.84 3.08
CA ILE A 574 -44.74 -21.75 3.56
C ILE A 574 -45.20 -21.34 4.96
N SER A 575 -44.33 -21.53 5.93
CA SER A 575 -44.56 -21.16 7.33
C SER A 575 -43.23 -21.08 8.08
N LEU A 576 -43.24 -20.47 9.27
CA LEU A 576 -42.11 -20.51 10.20
C LEU A 576 -41.73 -21.95 10.62
N ASN A 577 -42.64 -22.93 10.50
CA ASN A 577 -42.39 -24.34 10.79
C ASN A 577 -42.02 -25.16 9.54
N SER A 578 -41.61 -24.50 8.43
CA SER A 578 -41.09 -25.19 7.24
C SER A 578 -39.61 -25.53 7.42
N SER A 579 -39.18 -26.71 6.99
CA SER A 579 -37.79 -27.17 7.13
C SER A 579 -36.78 -26.29 6.40
N ASP A 580 -37.20 -25.65 5.31
CA ASP A 580 -36.35 -24.70 4.56
C ASP A 580 -36.17 -23.38 5.31
N PHE A 581 -37.22 -22.89 5.99
CA PHE A 581 -37.07 -21.76 6.90
C PHE A 581 -36.22 -22.14 8.11
N GLU A 582 -36.42 -23.32 8.68
CA GLU A 582 -35.62 -23.83 9.80
C GLU A 582 -34.12 -23.87 9.45
N TYR A 583 -33.75 -24.44 8.29
CA TYR A 583 -32.38 -24.41 7.80
C TYR A 583 -31.85 -22.97 7.68
N VAL A 584 -32.58 -22.11 6.96
CA VAL A 584 -32.11 -20.75 6.68
C VAL A 584 -31.93 -20.00 8.00
N TRP A 585 -32.91 -20.03 8.89
CA TRP A 585 -32.84 -19.31 10.16
C TRP A 585 -31.74 -19.85 11.07
N ALA A 586 -31.72 -21.17 11.31
CA ALA A 586 -30.80 -21.79 12.26
C ALA A 586 -29.31 -21.69 11.82
N THR A 587 -29.03 -21.59 10.53
CA THR A 587 -27.67 -21.37 10.02
C THR A 587 -27.32 -19.89 9.83
N SER A 588 -28.32 -19.01 9.64
CA SER A 588 -28.08 -17.60 9.37
C SER A 588 -27.59 -16.82 10.59
N GLU A 589 -28.25 -16.99 11.74
CA GLU A 589 -27.94 -16.25 12.98
C GLU A 589 -26.63 -16.71 13.67
N THR A 590 -26.02 -17.82 13.23
CA THR A 590 -24.80 -18.36 13.87
C THR A 590 -23.66 -18.53 12.85
N ASP A 591 -23.54 -19.69 12.22
CA ASP A 591 -22.38 -20.08 11.41
C ASP A 591 -22.22 -19.23 10.15
N MET A 592 -23.33 -18.80 9.52
CA MET A 592 -23.24 -17.87 8.40
C MET A 592 -22.78 -16.50 8.87
N GLU A 593 -23.40 -15.94 9.91
CA GLU A 593 -23.05 -14.62 10.41
C GLU A 593 -21.59 -14.56 10.86
N GLY A 594 -21.14 -15.54 11.66
CA GLY A 594 -19.74 -15.68 12.07
C GLY A 594 -18.79 -15.85 10.89
N GLY A 595 -19.13 -16.69 9.90
CA GLY A 595 -18.32 -16.88 8.71
C GLY A 595 -18.20 -15.63 7.83
N LEU A 596 -19.29 -14.87 7.70
CA LEU A 596 -19.32 -13.58 7.01
C LEU A 596 -18.54 -12.50 7.79
N ASN A 597 -18.67 -12.46 9.11
CA ASN A 597 -17.90 -11.58 10.00
C ASN A 597 -16.40 -11.85 9.86
N LEU A 598 -16.01 -13.12 9.93
CA LEU A 598 -14.62 -13.57 9.79
C LEU A 598 -14.06 -13.27 8.40
N LEU A 599 -14.88 -13.36 7.34
CA LEU A 599 -14.48 -12.97 5.98
C LEU A 599 -14.21 -11.46 5.87
N VAL A 600 -15.15 -10.63 6.36
CA VAL A 600 -15.00 -9.16 6.40
C VAL A 600 -13.76 -8.77 7.20
N GLN A 601 -13.60 -9.30 8.42
CA GLN A 601 -12.47 -8.99 9.30
C GLN A 601 -11.13 -9.44 8.71
N THR A 602 -11.07 -10.65 8.11
CA THR A 602 -9.86 -11.15 7.44
C THR A 602 -9.45 -10.23 6.30
N TYR A 603 -10.41 -9.85 5.44
CA TYR A 603 -10.12 -9.02 4.27
C TYR A 603 -9.76 -7.58 4.68
N TYR A 604 -10.49 -6.99 5.64
CA TYR A 604 -10.18 -5.68 6.22
C TYR A 604 -8.76 -5.65 6.82
N GLY A 605 -8.43 -6.68 7.61
CA GLY A 605 -7.11 -6.86 8.20
C GLY A 605 -6.02 -6.96 7.16
N ASP A 606 -6.24 -7.66 6.05
CA ASP A 606 -5.26 -7.78 4.95
C ASP A 606 -5.08 -6.44 4.19
N VAL A 607 -6.15 -5.68 3.93
CA VAL A 607 -6.05 -4.32 3.34
C VAL A 607 -5.31 -3.37 4.30
N GLN A 608 -5.65 -3.35 5.59
CA GLN A 608 -4.91 -2.56 6.59
C GLN A 608 -3.43 -2.98 6.69
N ASN A 609 -3.14 -4.28 6.62
CA ASN A 609 -1.77 -4.79 6.70
C ASN A 609 -0.91 -4.34 5.52
N ARG A 610 -1.49 -4.15 4.32
CA ARG A 610 -0.78 -3.56 3.16
C ARG A 610 -0.36 -2.12 3.44
N LEU A 611 -1.28 -1.25 3.87
CA LEU A 611 -0.98 0.14 4.26
C LEU A 611 0.04 0.22 5.41
N ARG A 612 -0.15 -0.57 6.48
CA ARG A 612 0.81 -0.64 7.61
C ARG A 612 2.16 -1.21 7.21
N ARG A 613 2.26 -1.99 6.13
CA ARG A 613 3.53 -2.49 5.60
C ARG A 613 4.25 -1.41 4.78
N GLU A 614 3.52 -0.60 4.03
CA GLU A 614 4.07 0.60 3.39
C GLU A 614 4.58 1.60 4.44
N GLN A 615 3.77 1.93 5.44
CA GLN A 615 4.14 2.80 6.56
C GLN A 615 5.44 2.34 7.26
N ARG A 616 5.56 1.03 7.55
CA ARG A 616 6.79 0.44 8.12
C ARG A 616 8.00 0.57 7.20
N LEU A 617 7.80 0.44 5.88
CA LEU A 617 8.84 0.63 4.87
C LEU A 617 9.31 2.09 4.81
N GLN A 618 8.40 3.07 4.91
CA GLN A 618 8.76 4.49 5.01
C GLN A 618 9.53 4.81 6.30
N ILE A 619 9.08 4.28 7.46
CA ILE A 619 9.78 4.46 8.74
C ILE A 619 11.19 3.86 8.71
N ALA A 620 11.34 2.68 8.10
CA ALA A 620 12.64 2.03 7.93
C ALA A 620 13.55 2.84 6.99
N LEU A 621 13.02 3.33 5.86
CA LEU A 621 13.74 4.18 4.90
C LEU A 621 14.27 5.46 5.56
N PHE A 622 13.40 6.19 6.26
CA PHE A 622 13.73 7.39 7.02
C PHE A 622 14.87 7.13 8.02
N SER A 623 14.77 6.03 8.78
CA SER A 623 15.78 5.62 9.76
C SER A 623 17.14 5.33 9.11
N VAL A 624 17.15 4.60 7.99
CA VAL A 624 18.37 4.27 7.23
C VAL A 624 19.00 5.54 6.65
N ILE A 625 18.21 6.50 6.17
CA ILE A 625 18.71 7.75 5.60
C ILE A 625 19.36 8.63 6.66
N TRP A 626 18.77 8.75 7.85
CA TRP A 626 19.43 9.46 8.95
C TRP A 626 20.75 8.82 9.38
N ILE A 627 20.80 7.47 9.44
CA ILE A 627 22.06 6.75 9.68
C ILE A 627 23.07 7.00 8.56
N TRP A 628 22.64 7.06 7.30
CA TRP A 628 23.49 7.33 6.12
C TRP A 628 24.06 8.75 6.14
N VAL A 629 23.25 9.76 6.47
CA VAL A 629 23.69 11.16 6.63
C VAL A 629 24.72 11.27 7.75
N MET A 630 24.47 10.64 8.90
CA MET A 630 25.42 10.62 10.01
C MET A 630 26.72 9.88 9.64
N TRP A 631 26.62 8.73 8.97
CA TRP A 631 27.77 7.99 8.46
C TRP A 631 28.61 8.85 7.51
N TYR A 632 27.98 9.52 6.54
CA TYR A 632 28.65 10.41 5.60
C TYR A 632 29.37 11.57 6.30
N LEU A 633 28.67 12.28 7.19
CA LEU A 633 29.22 13.45 7.89
C LEU A 633 30.39 13.07 8.81
N PHE A 634 30.29 11.97 9.56
CA PHE A 634 31.28 11.61 10.58
C PHE A 634 32.43 10.74 10.05
N LEU A 635 32.14 9.76 9.19
CA LEU A 635 33.12 8.75 8.76
C LEU A 635 33.73 9.02 7.38
N GLN A 636 33.15 9.92 6.59
CA GLN A 636 33.68 10.29 5.27
C GLN A 636 34.10 11.76 5.18
N LEU A 637 33.18 12.70 5.42
CA LEU A 637 33.47 14.13 5.27
C LEU A 637 34.55 14.62 6.26
N ARG A 638 34.46 14.29 7.55
CA ARG A 638 35.48 14.65 8.56
C ARG A 638 36.89 14.16 8.21
N PRO A 639 37.16 12.86 7.94
CA PRO A 639 38.51 12.41 7.62
C PRO A 639 39.03 12.92 6.27
N LEU A 640 38.17 13.14 5.28
CA LEU A 640 38.57 13.80 4.02
C LEU A 640 39.05 15.23 4.29
N LEU A 641 38.28 16.03 5.03
CA LEU A 641 38.67 17.40 5.42
C LEU A 641 39.95 17.41 6.28
N ALA A 642 40.13 16.43 7.18
CA ALA A 642 41.35 16.29 7.98
C ALA A 642 42.58 15.83 7.17
N ARG A 643 42.39 15.11 6.06
CA ARG A 643 43.46 14.83 5.09
C ARG A 643 43.80 16.10 4.31
N CYS A 644 42.81 16.77 3.73
CA CYS A 644 42.99 18.03 3.00
C CYS A 644 43.72 19.09 3.84
N ARG A 645 43.36 19.26 5.12
CA ARG A 645 44.03 20.21 6.04
C ARG A 645 45.48 19.84 6.34
N ARG A 646 45.83 18.54 6.37
CA ARG A 646 47.21 18.08 6.57
C ARG A 646 48.04 18.23 5.29
N GLU A 647 47.45 17.92 4.14
CA GLU A 647 48.09 18.15 2.84
C GLU A 647 48.31 19.65 2.59
N SER A 648 47.34 20.52 2.91
CA SER A 648 47.51 21.97 2.80
C SER A 648 48.57 22.51 3.76
N LYS A 649 48.69 21.96 4.97
CA LYS A 649 49.77 22.35 5.91
C LYS A 649 51.14 21.96 5.35
N ARG A 650 51.29 20.72 4.84
CA ARG A 650 52.54 20.27 4.19
C ARG A 650 52.89 21.08 2.96
N MET A 651 51.91 21.47 2.15
CA MET A 651 52.14 22.34 1.00
C MET A 651 52.58 23.75 1.42
N ALA A 652 52.00 24.30 2.49
CA ALA A 652 52.48 25.56 3.06
C ALA A 652 53.91 25.42 3.63
N GLU A 653 54.20 24.34 4.35
CA GLU A 653 55.54 24.04 4.88
C GLU A 653 56.59 23.94 3.75
N LEU A 654 56.27 23.27 2.63
CA LEU A 654 57.13 23.21 1.44
C LEU A 654 57.28 24.57 0.75
N LEU A 655 56.20 25.32 0.57
CA LEU A 655 56.25 26.66 -0.05
C LEU A 655 57.04 27.68 0.80
N CYS A 656 57.08 27.51 2.12
CA CYS A 656 57.92 28.30 3.03
C CYS A 656 59.38 27.83 3.10
N GLN A 657 59.75 26.73 2.42
CA GLN A 657 61.13 26.23 2.34
C GLN A 657 61.85 26.64 1.05
N LEU A 658 61.16 27.18 0.05
CA LEU A 658 61.83 27.75 -1.12
C LEU A 658 62.65 28.98 -0.72
N PRO A 659 63.85 29.18 -1.30
CA PRO A 659 64.66 30.38 -1.07
C PRO A 659 63.90 31.64 -1.51
N ASN A 660 64.09 32.74 -0.78
CA ASN A 660 63.41 34.03 -0.97
C ASN A 660 63.60 34.66 -2.37
N GLU A 661 64.51 34.13 -3.19
CA GLU A 661 64.79 34.58 -4.55
C GLU A 661 63.76 34.06 -5.56
N VAL A 662 63.06 32.96 -5.24
CA VAL A 662 61.96 32.45 -6.07
C VAL A 662 60.68 33.22 -5.73
N ASP A 663 60.14 33.96 -6.70
CA ASP A 663 58.88 34.70 -6.54
C ASP A 663 57.67 33.75 -6.46
N VAL A 664 57.46 33.20 -5.26
CA VAL A 664 56.41 32.23 -4.95
C VAL A 664 55.02 32.82 -5.18
N GLU A 665 54.82 34.13 -4.95
CA GLU A 665 53.54 34.79 -5.19
C GLU A 665 53.21 34.79 -6.68
N THR A 666 54.16 35.17 -7.54
CA THR A 666 53.96 35.14 -9.00
C THR A 666 53.81 33.72 -9.53
N LEU A 667 54.53 32.73 -9.00
CA LEU A 667 54.40 31.31 -9.40
C LEU A 667 53.03 30.72 -8.99
N VAL A 668 52.58 31.01 -7.77
CA VAL A 668 51.26 30.60 -7.26
C VAL A 668 50.13 31.34 -7.99
N ALA A 669 50.26 32.64 -8.24
CA ALA A 669 49.28 33.42 -9.01
C ALA A 669 49.21 32.94 -10.46
N ARG A 670 50.35 32.66 -11.10
CA ARG A 670 50.43 32.12 -12.47
C ARG A 670 49.87 30.71 -12.57
N ALA A 671 49.92 29.91 -11.51
CA ALA A 671 49.30 28.59 -11.49
C ALA A 671 47.79 28.67 -11.19
N ILE A 672 47.37 29.41 -10.16
CA ILE A 672 45.95 29.54 -9.76
C ILE A 672 45.15 30.25 -10.86
N GLY A 673 45.71 31.33 -11.41
CA GLY A 673 45.17 32.00 -12.59
C GLY A 673 45.45 31.25 -13.89
N GLY A 674 46.36 30.28 -13.90
CA GLY A 674 46.99 29.72 -15.10
C GLY A 674 46.07 29.16 -16.17
N ALA A 675 44.94 28.57 -15.80
CA ALA A 675 43.95 28.10 -16.79
C ALA A 675 43.26 29.27 -17.52
N ALA A 676 42.99 30.37 -16.82
CA ALA A 676 42.40 31.58 -17.39
C ALA A 676 43.47 32.46 -18.06
N ALA A 677 44.64 32.59 -17.44
CA ALA A 677 45.77 33.35 -17.94
C ALA A 677 46.38 32.72 -19.20
N ALA A 678 46.59 31.41 -19.26
CA ALA A 678 47.07 30.74 -20.48
C ALA A 678 46.02 30.73 -21.60
N ALA A 679 44.72 30.69 -21.27
CA ALA A 679 43.66 30.87 -22.27
C ALA A 679 43.64 32.32 -22.81
N ALA A 680 43.81 33.32 -21.93
CA ALA A 680 43.94 34.73 -22.32
C ALA A 680 45.23 34.98 -23.12
N GLN A 681 46.35 34.37 -22.75
CA GLN A 681 47.61 34.41 -23.50
C GLN A 681 47.44 33.78 -24.87
N GLN A 682 46.81 32.60 -24.98
CA GLN A 682 46.49 31.99 -26.28
C GLN A 682 45.49 32.82 -27.11
N GLN A 683 44.59 33.59 -26.50
CA GLN A 683 43.74 34.53 -27.22
C GLN A 683 44.52 35.75 -27.70
N LEU A 684 45.44 36.28 -26.89
CA LEU A 684 46.37 37.35 -27.28
C LEU A 684 47.31 36.90 -28.40
N ASP A 685 47.89 35.70 -28.32
CA ASP A 685 48.76 35.13 -29.35
C ASP A 685 47.98 34.85 -30.64
N LYS A 686 46.71 34.41 -30.55
CA LYS A 686 45.83 34.27 -31.73
C LYS A 686 45.43 35.63 -32.33
N GLN A 687 45.25 36.67 -31.51
CA GLN A 687 44.99 38.02 -32.00
C GLN A 687 46.25 38.64 -32.65
N ALA A 688 47.43 38.42 -32.07
CA ALA A 688 48.71 38.83 -32.63
C ALA A 688 49.02 38.10 -33.95
N ALA A 689 48.76 36.79 -34.03
CA ALA A 689 48.91 36.00 -35.26
C ALA A 689 47.86 36.35 -36.33
N GLY A 690 46.67 36.85 -35.94
CA GLY A 690 45.59 37.24 -36.85
C GLY A 690 45.79 38.61 -37.53
N GLY A 691 46.73 39.43 -37.05
CA GLY A 691 46.89 40.84 -37.47
C GLY A 691 47.44 41.11 -38.87
N ARG A 692 47.63 40.10 -39.73
CA ARG A 692 48.42 40.24 -40.98
C ARG A 692 47.71 39.77 -42.26
N SER A 693 46.47 40.19 -42.49
CA SER A 693 45.87 40.20 -43.84
C SER A 693 44.80 41.31 -44.06
N SER A 694 45.25 42.56 -44.19
CA SER A 694 44.42 43.66 -44.70
C SER A 694 44.33 43.61 -46.23
N GLY A 695 43.39 42.81 -46.75
CA GLY A 695 42.87 42.95 -48.12
C GLY A 695 41.71 43.97 -48.17
N PRO A 696 41.53 44.73 -49.27
CA PRO A 696 40.62 45.87 -49.27
C PRO A 696 39.13 45.48 -49.28
N THR A 697 38.39 46.15 -48.39
CA THR A 697 37.01 46.62 -48.51
C THR A 697 36.16 46.08 -49.67
N LYS A 698 35.10 45.32 -49.32
CA LYS A 698 33.87 45.28 -50.13
C LYS A 698 32.66 45.62 -49.27
N VAL A 699 32.28 46.89 -49.29
CA VAL A 699 31.11 47.44 -48.60
C VAL A 699 29.85 46.73 -49.12
N ARG A 700 29.06 46.13 -48.22
CA ARG A 700 27.72 45.61 -48.55
C ARG A 700 26.69 46.11 -47.54
N ARG A 701 26.01 47.20 -47.90
CA ARG A 701 24.78 47.66 -47.23
C ARG A 701 23.73 46.55 -47.20
N ARG A 702 23.17 46.27 -46.02
CA ARG A 702 21.79 45.79 -45.76
C ARG A 702 21.42 46.28 -44.36
N SER A 703 20.61 47.33 -44.23
CA SER A 703 19.13 47.30 -44.24
C SER A 703 18.56 46.66 -42.98
N ILE A 704 18.23 47.50 -42.00
CA ILE A 704 17.45 47.13 -40.80
C ILE A 704 16.02 46.83 -41.25
N GLN A 705 15.46 45.71 -40.81
CA GLN A 705 14.02 45.51 -40.74
C GLN A 705 13.60 45.26 -39.29
N PHE A 706 12.57 46.00 -38.88
CA PHE A 706 11.80 45.81 -37.66
C PHE A 706 10.76 44.68 -37.83
N PHE A 707 9.91 44.49 -36.81
CA PHE A 707 8.84 43.50 -36.63
C PHE A 707 9.30 42.18 -35.99
N SER A 708 8.56 41.63 -35.01
CA SER A 708 7.37 42.13 -34.28
C SER A 708 7.30 41.51 -32.90
#